data_AF-M3VGE9-F1
#
_entry.id   AF-M3VGE9-F1
#
_cell.length_a   1.000
_cell.length_b   1.000
_cell.length_c   1.000
_cell.angle_alpha   90.00
_cell.angle_beta   90.00
_cell.angle_gamma   90.00
#
_symmetry.space_group_name_H-M   'P 1'
#
loop_
_entity.id
_entity.type
_entity.pdbx_description
1 polymer ?
#
loop_
_entity_poly.entity_id
_entity_poly.type
_entity_poly.pdbx_seq_one_letter_code
_entity_poly.pdbx_strand_id
1 'polypeptide(L)'
;MSFDEVNPNPALSHNGRPFEKSIATISSEVADKFLSPDRIATLKALPPALVRDSFLDEINRRIHAQNLQVTGYKDPETGEKVPPSINGIKRSPLPRLGFSEIARLVAAMHDIVRLKPRGKTVSDPSDDALVIYAGDPSSEDYGTYSASETRLRERAHEYFPDMSTKEFAEVRAVLFDAAPRRERGTDRDLIAANNCIVDYNGGDPRRIEFSPEHVFLAKLAVDWNPDAVNPVIHNDADGTDWDVESWMGGFFPVVDEHGNAVHPENEGMSELLWEIVGATVRPYVSWDKCAFFFGTKGNNGKGTLLSMMRNMLGGASASIPLADFARDFLLEPLLAASAVLVDENDVGTFVEKGANFKAVVTNDVVTINRKHRPPIAHQHWGFMVQCLNDSPTIKDKSESFYRRQLFVKFTKSFTGAERRYIKDDYLKRKDVLEYVLKRVLTMDYYALSEPEAVKRALEEFKETSDPLRAWWNEFRNEFVWDLLPFQFGYDHFRAFMAKNMPHSKPIGRNKFIDSLVELVDGDETSQWYCEDKSAKHRPGSRMVRPETQIFEFDLEDWKNPKASKGDVVRISTISGDRLKAHYRGLLRRSVNEIPSEMADLSDEPTPASPPWASPSAGDGVHPDPFVGDTIVAPLTEEPEA
;
A
#
# COMPACT_ATOMS: atom_id res chain seq x y z
N MET A 1 64.15 35.88 -22.42
CA MET A 1 62.95 35.64 -23.24
C MET A 1 61.78 36.24 -22.49
N SER A 2 61.17 37.29 -23.04
CA SER A 2 60.01 37.96 -22.44
C SER A 2 58.82 36.99 -22.38
N PHE A 3 58.10 37.00 -21.27
CA PHE A 3 56.91 36.16 -21.03
C PHE A 3 55.63 36.73 -21.68
N ASP A 4 55.75 37.73 -22.57
CA ASP A 4 54.65 38.62 -22.94
C ASP A 4 54.05 38.43 -24.34
N GLU A 5 54.45 37.41 -25.11
CA GLU A 5 53.72 37.04 -26.32
C GLU A 5 52.77 35.88 -26.02
N VAL A 6 51.56 36.22 -25.54
CA VAL A 6 50.44 35.27 -25.53
C VAL A 6 50.18 34.86 -26.97
N ASN A 7 50.38 33.57 -27.25
CA ASN A 7 50.18 33.00 -28.58
C ASN A 7 48.76 33.35 -29.10
N PRO A 8 48.64 34.02 -30.27
CA PRO A 8 47.36 34.53 -30.77
C PRO A 8 46.35 33.42 -31.10
N ASN A 9 46.81 32.16 -31.24
CA ASN A 9 45.95 31.01 -31.36
C ASN A 9 46.32 29.93 -30.32
N PRO A 10 45.56 29.78 -29.22
CA PRO A 10 45.87 28.80 -28.17
C PRO A 10 45.76 27.34 -28.65
N ALA A 11 45.18 27.10 -29.83
CA ALA A 11 45.11 25.76 -30.43
C ALA A 11 46.40 25.34 -31.17
N LEU A 12 47.33 26.27 -31.41
CA LEU A 12 48.56 26.03 -32.16
C LEU A 12 49.79 26.28 -31.28
N SER A 13 50.88 25.57 -31.55
CA SER A 13 52.19 25.83 -30.95
C SER A 13 52.87 27.07 -31.57
N HIS A 14 53.97 27.53 -30.98
CA HIS A 14 54.81 28.60 -31.54
C HIS A 14 55.29 28.34 -32.98
N ASN A 15 55.32 27.07 -33.41
CA ASN A 15 55.67 26.64 -34.77
C ASN A 15 54.45 26.47 -35.69
N GLY A 16 53.26 26.96 -35.30
CA GLY A 16 52.02 26.88 -36.08
C GLY A 16 51.39 25.49 -36.19
N ARG A 17 51.93 24.48 -35.49
CA ARG A 17 51.40 23.10 -35.49
C ARG A 17 50.38 22.90 -34.37
N PRO A 18 49.29 22.14 -34.58
CA PRO A 18 48.36 21.80 -33.51
C PRO A 18 49.02 20.94 -32.44
N PHE A 19 48.46 20.97 -31.23
CA PHE A 19 48.89 20.11 -30.14
C PHE A 19 48.32 18.70 -30.27
N GLU A 20 49.05 17.73 -29.73
CA GLU A 20 48.54 16.39 -29.52
C GLU A 20 47.26 16.35 -28.68
N LYS A 21 46.34 15.44 -29.00
CA LYS A 21 45.17 15.17 -28.16
C LYS A 21 45.58 14.43 -26.91
N SER A 22 44.90 14.68 -25.78
CA SER A 22 45.08 13.92 -24.53
C SER A 22 44.67 12.44 -24.70
N ILE A 23 45.12 11.54 -23.83
CA ILE A 23 44.71 10.12 -23.89
C ILE A 23 43.20 10.03 -23.63
N ALA A 24 42.69 10.82 -22.68
CA ALA A 24 41.25 10.90 -22.41
C ALA A 24 40.46 11.33 -23.65
N THR A 25 40.97 12.30 -24.43
CA THR A 25 40.34 12.74 -25.69
C THR A 25 40.35 11.63 -26.74
N ILE A 26 41.49 10.97 -26.95
CA ILE A 26 41.59 9.83 -27.88
C ILE A 26 40.62 8.72 -27.48
N SER A 27 40.63 8.36 -26.20
CA SER A 27 39.81 7.29 -25.64
C SER A 27 38.32 7.59 -25.79
N SER A 28 37.88 8.82 -25.49
CA SER A 28 36.50 9.24 -25.73
C SER A 28 36.10 9.14 -27.19
N GLU A 29 36.92 9.65 -28.12
CA GLU A 29 36.64 9.58 -29.57
C GLU A 29 36.55 8.14 -30.09
N VAL A 30 37.40 7.26 -29.55
CA VAL A 30 37.35 5.82 -29.89
C VAL A 30 36.10 5.19 -29.29
N ALA A 31 35.76 5.50 -28.03
CA ALA A 31 34.57 4.99 -27.36
C ALA A 31 33.29 5.35 -28.14
N ASP A 32 33.16 6.61 -28.56
CA ASP A 32 31.97 7.10 -29.28
C ASP A 32 31.75 6.37 -30.62
N LYS A 33 32.84 5.95 -31.28
CA LYS A 33 32.78 5.15 -32.52
C LYS A 33 32.66 3.65 -32.28
N PHE A 34 33.36 3.14 -31.26
CA PHE A 34 33.41 1.73 -30.94
C PHE A 34 32.07 1.24 -30.39
N LEU A 35 31.45 2.04 -29.53
CA LEU A 35 30.17 1.78 -28.87
C LEU A 35 29.00 2.51 -29.56
N SER A 36 29.13 2.73 -30.86
CA SER A 36 28.07 3.33 -31.68
C SER A 36 26.85 2.40 -31.76
N PRO A 37 25.60 2.94 -31.80
CA PRO A 37 24.38 2.14 -31.75
C PRO A 37 24.30 1.01 -32.80
N ASP A 38 24.84 1.23 -34.00
CA ASP A 38 24.88 0.24 -35.08
C ASP A 38 25.81 -0.95 -34.80
N ARG A 39 26.76 -0.81 -33.87
CA ARG A 39 27.72 -1.85 -33.50
C ARG A 39 27.33 -2.63 -32.25
N ILE A 40 26.48 -2.06 -31.38
CA ILE A 40 26.16 -2.65 -30.07
C ILE A 40 25.63 -4.07 -30.18
N ALA A 41 24.71 -4.34 -31.10
CA ALA A 41 24.14 -5.69 -31.28
C ALA A 41 25.22 -6.74 -31.60
N THR A 42 26.14 -6.41 -32.51
CA THR A 42 27.26 -7.27 -32.88
C THR A 42 28.24 -7.47 -31.71
N LEU A 43 28.52 -6.40 -30.96
CA LEU A 43 29.41 -6.48 -29.79
C LEU A 43 28.80 -7.34 -28.67
N LYS A 44 27.49 -7.21 -28.39
CA LYS A 44 26.78 -8.01 -27.37
C LYS A 44 26.81 -9.52 -27.67
N ALA A 45 27.02 -9.91 -28.92
CA ALA A 45 27.17 -11.32 -29.32
C ALA A 45 28.57 -11.91 -29.08
N LEU A 46 29.56 -11.08 -28.71
CA LEU A 46 30.93 -11.52 -28.47
C LEU A 46 31.22 -11.74 -26.98
N PRO A 47 32.21 -12.59 -26.63
CA PRO A 47 32.65 -12.73 -25.25
C PRO A 47 33.14 -11.38 -24.67
N PRO A 48 32.78 -11.03 -23.42
CA PRO A 48 33.16 -9.74 -22.80
C PRO A 48 34.65 -9.42 -22.86
N ALA A 49 35.52 -10.42 -22.65
CA ALA A 49 36.97 -10.26 -22.73
C ALA A 49 37.44 -9.83 -24.13
N LEU A 50 36.85 -10.38 -25.20
CA LEU A 50 37.20 -10.03 -26.57
C LEU A 50 36.77 -8.60 -26.91
N VAL A 51 35.59 -8.18 -26.43
CA VAL A 51 35.10 -6.81 -26.60
C VAL A 51 36.02 -5.82 -25.90
N ARG A 52 36.40 -6.10 -24.64
CA ARG A 52 37.36 -5.31 -23.86
C ARG A 52 38.70 -5.18 -24.58
N ASP A 53 39.27 -6.28 -25.03
CA ASP A 53 40.60 -6.31 -25.65
C ASP A 53 40.60 -5.58 -27.00
N SER A 54 39.53 -5.76 -27.79
CA SER A 54 39.35 -5.05 -29.06
C SER A 54 39.20 -3.54 -28.86
N PHE A 55 38.50 -3.11 -27.80
CA PHE A 55 38.36 -1.70 -27.46
C PHE A 55 39.71 -1.09 -27.02
N LEU A 56 40.46 -1.81 -26.18
CA LEU A 56 41.81 -1.41 -25.77
C LEU A 56 42.77 -1.31 -26.97
N ASP A 57 42.73 -2.29 -27.88
CA ASP A 57 43.56 -2.29 -29.09
C ASP A 57 43.24 -1.08 -29.99
N GLU A 58 41.96 -0.74 -30.18
CA GLU A 58 41.58 0.42 -30.99
C GLU A 58 42.11 1.75 -30.39
N ILE A 59 42.03 1.89 -29.06
CA ILE A 59 42.62 3.05 -28.36
C ILE A 59 44.14 3.08 -28.59
N ASN A 60 44.82 1.95 -28.39
CA ASN A 60 46.27 1.85 -28.56
C ASN A 60 46.72 2.08 -30.00
N ARG A 61 45.94 1.64 -30.99
CA ARG A 61 46.16 1.93 -32.41
C ARG A 61 46.06 3.43 -32.69
N ARG A 62 45.10 4.12 -32.07
CA ARG A 62 44.96 5.57 -32.22
C ARG A 62 46.07 6.36 -31.52
N ILE A 63 46.53 5.89 -30.35
CA ILE A 63 47.73 6.42 -29.67
C ILE A 63 48.96 6.25 -30.57
N HIS A 64 49.14 5.07 -31.17
CA HIS A 64 50.25 4.80 -32.09
C HIS A 64 50.21 5.73 -33.30
N ALA A 65 49.06 5.90 -33.94
CA ALA A 65 48.89 6.82 -35.07
C ALA A 65 49.24 8.27 -34.71
N GLN A 66 48.82 8.76 -33.52
CA GLN A 66 49.20 10.09 -33.06
C GLN A 66 50.71 10.20 -32.78
N ASN A 67 51.31 9.17 -32.20
CA ASN A 67 52.75 9.14 -31.94
C ASN A 67 53.57 9.30 -33.24
N LEU A 68 53.15 8.67 -34.35
CA LEU A 68 53.78 8.85 -35.65
C LEU A 68 53.69 10.30 -36.15
N GLN A 69 52.61 11.01 -35.84
CA GLN A 69 52.44 12.44 -36.17
C GLN A 69 53.32 13.35 -35.29
N VAL A 70 53.61 12.96 -34.04
CA VAL A 70 54.52 13.68 -33.13
C VAL A 70 55.99 13.47 -33.52
N THR A 71 56.39 12.25 -33.88
CA THR A 71 57.80 11.93 -34.17
C THR A 71 58.17 12.09 -35.65
N GLY A 72 57.18 12.14 -36.54
CA GLY A 72 57.38 11.84 -37.95
C GLY A 72 57.59 10.33 -38.18
N TYR A 73 57.46 9.91 -39.43
CA TYR A 73 57.59 8.51 -39.83
C TYR A 73 58.12 8.39 -41.27
N LYS A 74 58.48 7.18 -41.69
CA LYS A 74 58.87 6.89 -43.06
C LYS A 74 57.66 6.34 -43.80
N ASP A 75 57.28 6.97 -44.89
CA ASP A 75 56.15 6.53 -45.72
C ASP A 75 56.42 5.11 -46.26
N PRO A 76 55.52 4.14 -46.05
CA PRO A 76 55.76 2.76 -46.46
C PRO A 76 55.77 2.56 -47.98
N GLU A 77 55.07 3.40 -48.74
CA GLU A 77 54.91 3.28 -50.19
C GLU A 77 56.01 4.04 -50.95
N THR A 78 56.31 5.26 -50.51
CA THR A 78 57.29 6.13 -51.19
C THR A 78 58.69 6.08 -50.57
N GLY A 79 58.80 5.62 -49.32
CA GLY A 79 60.06 5.59 -48.57
C GLY A 79 60.54 6.96 -48.10
N GLU A 80 59.78 8.04 -48.33
CA GLU A 80 60.15 9.39 -47.93
C GLU A 80 59.90 9.63 -46.43
N LYS A 81 60.67 10.55 -45.83
CA LYS A 81 60.53 10.91 -44.42
C LYS A 81 59.45 11.97 -44.26
N VAL A 82 58.32 11.60 -43.67
CA VAL A 82 57.25 12.51 -43.29
C VAL A 82 57.64 13.21 -41.97
N PRO A 83 57.78 14.55 -41.95
CA PRO A 83 58.13 15.27 -40.74
C PRO A 83 56.97 15.30 -39.73
N PRO A 84 57.25 15.60 -38.44
CA PRO A 84 56.21 15.79 -37.44
C PRO A 84 55.17 16.84 -37.86
N SER A 85 53.89 16.48 -37.76
CA SER A 85 52.76 17.34 -38.13
C SER A 85 52.06 17.97 -36.91
N ILE A 86 52.27 17.43 -35.71
CA ILE A 86 51.72 17.96 -34.44
C ILE A 86 52.82 18.16 -33.41
N ASN A 87 52.57 19.00 -32.42
CA ASN A 87 53.50 19.30 -31.34
C ASN A 87 53.13 18.53 -30.05
N GLY A 88 54.11 17.87 -29.44
CA GLY A 88 53.98 17.24 -28.13
C GLY A 88 54.96 16.09 -27.87
N ILE A 89 54.59 15.13 -27.01
CA ILE A 89 55.43 14.04 -26.50
C ILE A 89 54.80 12.69 -26.82
N LYS A 90 55.64 11.75 -27.28
CA LYS A 90 55.23 10.35 -27.51
C LYS A 90 54.65 9.73 -26.24
N ARG A 91 53.50 9.05 -26.36
CA ARG A 91 52.84 8.37 -25.24
C ARG A 91 52.93 6.86 -25.33
N SER A 92 53.05 6.23 -24.16
CA SER A 92 53.01 4.78 -24.06
C SER A 92 51.62 4.22 -24.37
N PRO A 93 51.52 3.02 -24.95
CA PRO A 93 50.26 2.28 -25.02
C PRO A 93 49.67 2.08 -23.62
N LEU A 94 48.35 2.05 -23.54
CA LEU A 94 47.64 1.69 -22.33
C LEU A 94 47.75 0.18 -22.09
N PRO A 95 48.14 -0.24 -20.87
CA PRO A 95 48.19 -1.65 -20.52
C PRO A 95 46.81 -2.24 -20.22
N ARG A 96 45.84 -1.39 -19.86
CA ARG A 96 44.44 -1.74 -19.58
C ARG A 96 43.54 -0.53 -19.80
N LEU A 97 42.24 -0.77 -19.94
CA LEU A 97 41.22 0.29 -19.94
C LEU A 97 41.16 0.99 -18.57
N GLY A 98 40.89 2.29 -18.57
CA GLY A 98 40.64 3.05 -17.35
C GLY A 98 39.19 2.92 -16.88
N PHE A 99 38.87 3.54 -15.74
CA PHE A 99 37.55 3.41 -15.12
C PHE A 99 36.43 4.00 -16.00
N SER A 100 36.71 5.11 -16.68
CA SER A 100 35.74 5.74 -17.60
C SER A 100 35.46 4.88 -18.83
N GLU A 101 36.48 4.24 -19.39
CA GLU A 101 36.32 3.32 -20.52
C GLU A 101 35.55 2.07 -20.11
N ILE A 102 35.87 1.48 -18.95
CA ILE A 102 35.14 0.34 -18.39
C ILE A 102 33.68 0.72 -18.13
N ALA A 103 33.42 1.86 -17.48
CA ALA A 103 32.05 2.31 -17.20
C ALA A 103 31.23 2.50 -18.47
N ARG A 104 31.78 3.14 -19.51
CA ARG A 104 31.12 3.28 -20.82
C ARG A 104 30.86 1.93 -21.48
N LEU A 105 31.82 1.01 -21.39
CA LEU A 105 31.68 -0.33 -21.93
C LEU A 105 30.55 -1.09 -21.21
N VAL A 106 30.54 -1.12 -19.89
CA VAL A 106 29.46 -1.75 -19.10
C VAL A 106 28.11 -1.13 -19.41
N ALA A 107 28.01 0.20 -19.49
CA ALA A 107 26.76 0.92 -19.81
C ALA A 107 26.22 0.60 -21.21
N ALA A 108 27.10 0.36 -22.18
CA ALA A 108 26.71 0.06 -23.55
C ALA A 108 26.34 -1.42 -23.75
N MET A 109 26.97 -2.30 -22.98
CA MET A 109 26.82 -3.75 -23.10
C MET A 109 25.68 -4.31 -22.24
N HIS A 110 25.27 -3.58 -21.20
CA HIS A 110 24.17 -3.96 -20.33
C HIS A 110 23.15 -2.83 -20.23
N ASP A 111 21.87 -3.19 -20.14
CA ASP A 111 20.80 -2.21 -20.01
C ASP A 111 20.73 -1.71 -18.55
N ILE A 112 21.56 -0.71 -18.26
CA ILE A 112 21.71 -0.07 -16.94
C ILE A 112 21.10 1.33 -17.00
N VAL A 113 20.26 1.66 -16.03
CA VAL A 113 19.59 2.95 -15.97
C VAL A 113 19.69 3.55 -14.57
N ARG A 114 19.67 4.89 -14.50
CA ARG A 114 19.42 5.62 -13.25
C ARG A 114 17.92 5.76 -13.05
N LEU A 115 17.43 5.14 -11.99
CA LEU A 115 16.03 5.19 -11.62
C LEU A 115 15.75 6.42 -10.77
N LYS A 116 14.97 7.35 -11.34
CA LYS A 116 14.52 8.55 -10.66
C LYS A 116 13.49 8.21 -9.57
N PRO A 117 13.70 8.63 -8.30
CA PRO A 117 12.68 8.57 -7.26
C PRO A 117 11.49 9.46 -7.63
N ARG A 118 10.25 9.00 -7.39
CA ARG A 118 9.05 9.82 -7.64
C ARG A 118 8.64 10.54 -6.35
N GLY A 119 8.49 11.86 -6.44
CA GLY A 119 8.13 12.76 -5.34
C GLY A 119 7.75 14.14 -5.88
N LYS A 120 6.83 14.88 -5.23
CA LYS A 120 6.55 16.29 -5.56
C LYS A 120 7.73 17.21 -5.23
N THR A 121 8.65 16.74 -4.40
CA THR A 121 9.92 17.40 -4.11
C THR A 121 10.91 17.08 -5.22
N VAL A 122 11.58 18.10 -5.77
CA VAL A 122 12.71 17.91 -6.67
C VAL A 122 13.75 17.06 -5.95
N SER A 123 13.85 15.76 -6.27
CA SER A 123 14.93 14.92 -5.75
C SER A 123 16.22 15.32 -6.46
N ASP A 124 17.31 15.43 -5.70
CA ASP A 124 18.63 15.65 -6.27
C ASP A 124 18.95 14.44 -7.19
N PRO A 125 19.39 14.64 -8.45
CA PRO A 125 19.79 13.54 -9.32
C PRO A 125 20.83 12.58 -8.72
N SER A 126 21.57 13.00 -7.69
CA SER A 126 22.49 12.15 -6.92
C SER A 126 21.80 11.10 -6.05
N ASP A 127 20.50 11.24 -5.77
CA ASP A 127 19.72 10.27 -4.98
C ASP A 127 19.14 9.12 -5.83
N ASP A 128 19.30 9.17 -7.16
CA ASP A 128 18.80 8.13 -8.06
C ASP A 128 19.45 6.76 -7.75
N ALA A 129 18.71 5.67 -7.98
CA ALA A 129 19.25 4.33 -7.84
C ALA A 129 19.79 3.83 -9.18
N LEU A 130 21.02 3.32 -9.22
CA LEU A 130 21.55 2.63 -10.40
C LEU A 130 20.99 1.21 -10.44
N VAL A 131 20.29 0.86 -11.51
CA VAL A 131 19.65 -0.45 -11.66
C VAL A 131 20.03 -1.11 -12.98
N ILE A 132 20.14 -2.43 -12.98
CA ILE A 132 20.50 -3.24 -14.15
C ILE A 132 19.36 -4.18 -14.53
N TYR A 133 19.06 -4.25 -15.82
CA TYR A 133 18.06 -5.16 -16.38
C TYR A 133 18.58 -6.60 -16.46
N ALA A 134 17.77 -7.55 -16.03
CA ALA A 134 18.00 -8.97 -16.26
C ALA A 134 17.44 -9.37 -17.63
N GLY A 135 18.30 -9.32 -18.66
CA GLY A 135 17.94 -9.67 -20.04
C GLY A 135 18.19 -11.12 -20.45
N ASP A 136 18.70 -11.96 -19.54
CA ASP A 136 18.95 -13.39 -19.79
C ASP A 136 17.69 -14.22 -19.49
N PRO A 137 17.05 -14.86 -20.48
CA PRO A 137 15.85 -15.67 -20.28
C PRO A 137 16.02 -16.87 -19.33
N SER A 138 17.26 -17.29 -19.05
CA SER A 138 17.54 -18.36 -18.08
C SER A 138 17.60 -17.86 -16.63
N SER A 139 17.61 -16.55 -16.42
CA SER A 139 17.62 -15.95 -15.09
C SER A 139 16.22 -15.91 -14.48
N GLU A 140 16.11 -16.22 -13.19
CA GLU A 140 14.84 -16.08 -12.43
C GLU A 140 14.28 -14.65 -12.51
N ASP A 141 15.15 -13.65 -12.54
CA ASP A 141 14.77 -12.23 -12.58
C ASP A 141 14.53 -11.69 -13.99
N TYR A 142 14.57 -12.55 -15.03
CA TYR A 142 14.36 -12.14 -16.42
C TYR A 142 13.15 -11.21 -16.56
N GLY A 143 13.34 -10.07 -17.22
CA GLY A 143 12.31 -9.06 -17.40
C GLY A 143 12.22 -7.98 -16.31
N THR A 144 13.08 -8.02 -15.29
CA THR A 144 13.09 -7.02 -14.21
C THR A 144 14.43 -6.29 -14.08
N TYR A 145 14.39 -5.12 -13.45
CA TYR A 145 15.54 -4.32 -13.06
C TYR A 145 15.89 -4.57 -11.58
N SER A 146 17.18 -4.70 -11.29
CA SER A 146 17.69 -4.91 -9.93
C SER A 146 18.63 -3.78 -9.50
N ALA A 147 18.47 -3.31 -8.27
CA ALA A 147 19.40 -2.38 -7.61
C ALA A 147 20.57 -3.08 -6.90
N SER A 148 20.79 -4.37 -7.17
CA SER A 148 21.85 -5.17 -6.53
C SER A 148 23.24 -4.69 -6.94
N GLU A 149 24.00 -4.13 -6.00
CA GLU A 149 25.40 -3.76 -6.22
C GLU A 149 26.27 -4.95 -6.58
N THR A 150 25.95 -6.13 -6.03
CA THR A 150 26.65 -7.38 -6.36
C THR A 150 26.54 -7.69 -7.85
N ARG A 151 25.34 -7.58 -8.43
CA ARG A 151 25.12 -7.82 -9.87
C ARG A 151 25.83 -6.80 -10.75
N LEU A 152 25.76 -5.53 -10.38
CA LEU A 152 26.50 -4.48 -11.10
C LEU A 152 28.01 -4.77 -11.08
N ARG A 153 28.53 -5.21 -9.92
CA ARG A 153 29.95 -5.57 -9.77
C ARG A 153 30.32 -6.80 -10.59
N GLU A 154 29.48 -7.84 -10.61
CA GLU A 154 29.68 -9.04 -11.44
C GLU A 154 29.82 -8.67 -12.92
N ARG A 155 28.93 -7.82 -13.45
CA ARG A 155 29.03 -7.35 -14.84
C ARG A 155 30.27 -6.50 -15.10
N ALA A 156 30.65 -5.65 -14.15
CA ALA A 156 31.90 -4.90 -14.27
C ALA A 156 33.15 -5.82 -14.29
N HIS A 157 33.15 -6.92 -13.54
CA HIS A 157 34.25 -7.90 -13.53
C HIS A 157 34.43 -8.61 -14.88
N GLU A 158 33.39 -8.78 -15.68
CA GLU A 158 33.50 -9.37 -17.03
C GLU A 158 34.45 -8.56 -17.93
N TYR A 159 34.55 -7.25 -17.70
CA TYR A 159 35.43 -6.34 -18.43
C TYR A 159 36.66 -5.92 -17.62
N PHE A 160 36.64 -6.10 -16.30
CA PHE A 160 37.77 -5.78 -15.42
C PHE A 160 37.95 -6.88 -14.36
N PRO A 161 38.57 -8.02 -14.72
CA PRO A 161 38.61 -9.21 -13.86
C PRO A 161 39.24 -8.98 -12.48
N ASP A 162 40.40 -8.30 -12.43
CA ASP A 162 41.17 -8.08 -11.19
C ASP A 162 40.77 -6.79 -10.45
N MET A 163 39.54 -6.30 -10.67
CA MET A 163 39.05 -5.05 -10.08
C MET A 163 38.88 -5.17 -8.55
N SER A 164 39.48 -4.25 -7.81
CA SER A 164 39.27 -4.14 -6.36
C SER A 164 37.96 -3.41 -6.00
N THR A 165 37.52 -3.51 -4.74
CA THR A 165 36.34 -2.77 -4.25
C THR A 165 36.48 -1.26 -4.42
N LYS A 166 37.69 -0.71 -4.26
CA LYS A 166 37.95 0.72 -4.44
C LYS A 166 37.81 1.13 -5.91
N GLU A 167 38.37 0.33 -6.82
CA GLU A 167 38.25 0.57 -8.26
C GLU A 167 36.80 0.41 -8.73
N PHE A 168 36.03 -0.52 -8.17
CA PHE A 168 34.61 -0.64 -8.45
C PHE A 168 33.84 0.62 -8.05
N ALA A 169 34.18 1.26 -6.93
CA ALA A 169 33.53 2.51 -6.51
C ALA A 169 33.75 3.63 -7.54
N GLU A 170 34.95 3.74 -8.11
CA GLU A 170 35.27 4.69 -9.19
C GLU A 170 34.48 4.36 -10.47
N VAL A 171 34.48 3.08 -10.89
CA VAL A 171 33.71 2.63 -12.06
C VAL A 171 32.22 2.90 -11.88
N ARG A 172 31.66 2.60 -10.70
CA ARG A 172 30.25 2.84 -10.36
C ARG A 172 29.90 4.32 -10.41
N ALA A 173 30.78 5.20 -9.92
CA ALA A 173 30.56 6.64 -9.98
C ALA A 173 30.46 7.14 -11.43
N VAL A 174 31.40 6.72 -12.29
CA VAL A 174 31.36 7.11 -13.72
C VAL A 174 30.18 6.46 -14.45
N LEU A 175 29.87 5.20 -14.12
CA LEU A 175 28.72 4.48 -14.67
C LEU A 175 27.41 5.16 -14.30
N PHE A 176 27.29 5.64 -13.08
CA PHE A 176 26.15 6.43 -12.64
C PHE A 176 25.96 7.67 -13.51
N ASP A 177 27.02 8.45 -13.75
CA ASP A 177 26.94 9.65 -14.57
C ASP A 177 26.58 9.36 -16.03
N ALA A 178 27.10 8.25 -16.57
CA ALA A 178 26.89 7.81 -17.95
C ALA A 178 25.52 7.15 -18.20
N ALA A 179 24.94 6.49 -17.19
CA ALA A 179 23.70 5.73 -17.36
C ALA A 179 22.50 6.65 -17.67
N PRO A 180 21.64 6.28 -18.64
CA PRO A 180 20.45 7.05 -18.96
C PRO A 180 19.51 7.10 -17.75
N ARG A 181 18.91 8.27 -17.52
CA ARG A 181 17.92 8.46 -16.46
C ARG A 181 16.53 8.03 -16.95
N ARG A 182 15.84 7.20 -16.17
CA ARG A 182 14.50 6.65 -16.45
C ARG A 182 13.59 6.76 -15.23
N GLU A 183 12.29 6.80 -15.49
CA GLU A 183 11.26 6.66 -14.46
C GLU A 183 10.78 5.20 -14.42
N ARG A 184 10.24 4.75 -13.27
CA ARG A 184 9.60 3.43 -13.19
C ARG A 184 8.43 3.36 -14.17
N GLY A 185 8.16 2.17 -14.71
CA GLY A 185 6.91 1.93 -15.43
C GLY A 185 5.73 2.15 -14.47
N THR A 186 4.77 2.98 -14.86
CA THR A 186 3.54 3.25 -14.09
C THR A 186 2.30 3.08 -14.95
N ASP A 187 2.44 2.35 -16.06
CA ASP A 187 1.28 1.99 -16.84
C ASP A 187 0.42 1.04 -16.02
N ARG A 188 -0.81 1.47 -15.75
CA ARG A 188 -1.77 0.75 -14.92
C ARG A 188 -2.20 -0.59 -15.54
N ASP A 189 -2.00 -0.74 -16.84
CA ASP A 189 -2.42 -1.91 -17.60
C ASP A 189 -1.29 -2.89 -17.87
N LEU A 190 -0.04 -2.52 -17.58
CA LEU A 190 1.09 -3.44 -17.75
C LEU A 190 1.41 -4.17 -16.44
N ILE A 191 1.31 -5.50 -16.49
CA ILE A 191 1.64 -6.40 -15.40
C ILE A 191 2.83 -7.27 -15.82
N ALA A 192 3.90 -7.29 -15.04
CA ALA A 192 4.99 -8.24 -15.25
C ALA A 192 4.60 -9.60 -14.65
N ALA A 193 4.16 -10.54 -15.48
CA ALA A 193 4.01 -11.96 -15.11
C ALA A 193 5.40 -12.63 -15.05
N ASN A 194 5.49 -13.92 -14.71
CA ASN A 194 6.79 -14.58 -14.59
C ASN A 194 7.51 -14.74 -15.94
N ASN A 195 6.75 -14.97 -17.01
CA ASN A 195 7.24 -15.30 -18.35
C ASN A 195 7.09 -14.18 -19.40
N CYS A 196 6.35 -13.12 -19.11
CA CYS A 196 6.11 -12.01 -20.05
C CYS A 196 5.53 -10.78 -19.35
N ILE A 197 5.33 -9.71 -20.12
CA ILE A 197 4.48 -8.57 -19.73
C ILE A 197 3.06 -8.86 -20.26
N VAL A 198 2.05 -8.66 -19.42
CA VAL A 198 0.64 -8.72 -19.82
C VAL A 198 0.11 -7.30 -19.88
N ASP A 199 -0.38 -6.89 -21.04
CA ASP A 199 -1.23 -5.71 -21.20
C ASP A 199 -2.68 -6.12 -20.92
N TYR A 200 -3.22 -5.65 -19.81
CA TYR A 200 -4.55 -5.99 -19.31
C TYR A 200 -5.68 -5.58 -20.27
N ASN A 201 -5.54 -4.45 -20.97
CA ASN A 201 -6.46 -3.99 -22.02
C ASN A 201 -7.96 -4.19 -21.69
N GLY A 202 -8.39 -3.75 -20.50
CA GLY A 202 -9.81 -3.81 -20.08
C GLY A 202 -10.37 -5.24 -19.95
N GLY A 203 -9.55 -6.21 -19.53
CA GLY A 203 -9.97 -7.61 -19.42
C GLY A 203 -9.82 -8.43 -20.70
N ASP A 204 -9.22 -7.87 -21.76
CA ASP A 204 -8.79 -8.58 -22.97
C ASP A 204 -7.24 -8.63 -23.05
N PRO A 205 -6.60 -9.46 -22.20
CA PRO A 205 -5.18 -9.41 -21.97
C PRO A 205 -4.33 -9.80 -23.18
N ARG A 206 -3.28 -9.04 -23.45
CA ARG A 206 -2.31 -9.28 -24.53
C ARG A 206 -0.93 -9.55 -23.98
N ARG A 207 -0.27 -10.57 -24.54
CA ARG A 207 1.12 -10.88 -24.22
C ARG A 207 2.07 -9.92 -24.93
N ILE A 208 3.00 -9.37 -24.17
CA ILE A 208 4.12 -8.53 -24.63
C ILE A 208 5.42 -9.18 -24.14
N GLU A 209 6.42 -9.28 -25.02
CA GLU A 209 7.73 -9.80 -24.65
C GLU A 209 8.48 -8.85 -23.73
N PHE A 210 9.29 -9.39 -22.83
CA PHE A 210 10.08 -8.57 -21.92
C PHE A 210 11.09 -7.70 -22.68
N SER A 211 11.17 -6.43 -22.27
CA SER A 211 12.05 -5.44 -22.85
C SER A 211 12.57 -4.48 -21.78
N PRO A 212 13.83 -4.00 -21.87
CA PRO A 212 14.37 -2.97 -20.99
C PRO A 212 13.63 -1.63 -21.08
N GLU A 213 12.75 -1.44 -22.07
CA GLU A 213 11.88 -0.25 -22.15
C GLU A 213 10.86 -0.19 -21.01
N HIS A 214 10.46 -1.35 -20.46
CA HIS A 214 9.52 -1.43 -19.36
C HIS A 214 10.26 -1.63 -18.03
N VAL A 215 10.26 -0.59 -17.20
CA VAL A 215 11.02 -0.57 -15.93
C VAL A 215 10.19 -1.18 -14.80
N PHE A 216 10.19 -2.52 -14.71
CA PHE A 216 9.67 -3.29 -13.57
C PHE A 216 10.80 -3.65 -12.60
N LEU A 217 10.55 -3.57 -11.29
CA LEU A 217 11.51 -4.00 -10.26
C LEU A 217 11.11 -5.31 -9.56
N ALA A 218 9.90 -5.77 -9.83
CA ALA A 218 9.35 -7.02 -9.35
C ALA A 218 8.36 -7.52 -10.40
N LYS A 219 8.15 -8.83 -10.43
CA LYS A 219 7.18 -9.51 -11.27
C LYS A 219 6.43 -10.56 -10.44
N LEU A 220 5.32 -11.03 -10.96
CA LEU A 220 4.60 -12.17 -10.38
C LEU A 220 5.44 -13.44 -10.51
N ALA A 221 5.23 -14.41 -9.63
CA ALA A 221 5.83 -15.74 -9.71
C ALA A 221 5.05 -16.70 -10.62
N VAL A 222 3.95 -16.23 -11.22
CA VAL A 222 3.03 -17.02 -12.04
C VAL A 222 3.22 -16.69 -13.52
N ASP A 223 3.28 -17.74 -14.35
CA ASP A 223 3.29 -17.59 -15.79
C ASP A 223 1.93 -17.08 -16.29
N TRP A 224 1.92 -16.16 -17.25
CA TRP A 224 0.71 -15.88 -17.99
C TRP A 224 0.42 -17.04 -18.96
N ASN A 225 -0.76 -17.65 -18.79
CA ASN A 225 -1.25 -18.73 -19.63
C ASN A 225 -2.72 -18.46 -20.05
N PRO A 226 -2.97 -17.96 -21.27
CA PRO A 226 -4.33 -17.67 -21.74
C PRO A 226 -5.19 -18.94 -21.90
N ASP A 227 -4.56 -20.12 -22.02
CA ASP A 227 -5.23 -21.40 -22.18
C ASP A 227 -5.50 -22.11 -20.85
N ALA A 228 -5.15 -21.51 -19.71
CA ALA A 228 -5.40 -22.08 -18.39
C ALA A 228 -6.90 -22.37 -18.18
N VAL A 229 -7.21 -23.52 -17.58
CA VAL A 229 -8.56 -23.97 -17.24
C VAL A 229 -8.65 -24.24 -15.74
N ASN A 230 -9.83 -24.12 -15.14
CA ASN A 230 -10.03 -24.41 -13.72
C ASN A 230 -9.76 -25.90 -13.46
N PRO A 231 -8.69 -26.28 -12.76
CA PRO A 231 -8.41 -27.69 -12.52
C PRO A 231 -9.33 -28.22 -11.40
N VAL A 232 -9.89 -29.41 -11.61
CA VAL A 232 -10.58 -30.18 -10.57
C VAL A 232 -9.58 -31.16 -9.97
N ILE A 233 -9.30 -31.00 -8.68
CA ILE A 233 -8.33 -31.82 -7.94
C ILE A 233 -9.11 -32.78 -7.03
N HIS A 234 -8.97 -34.07 -7.27
CA HIS A 234 -9.51 -35.13 -6.41
C HIS A 234 -8.55 -35.43 -5.26
N ASN A 235 -9.09 -35.62 -4.06
CA ASN A 235 -8.35 -36.08 -2.88
C ASN A 235 -8.80 -37.48 -2.46
N ASP A 236 -7.93 -38.48 -2.63
CA ASP A 236 -8.23 -39.87 -2.27
C ASP A 236 -8.45 -40.09 -0.76
N ALA A 237 -7.92 -39.21 0.10
CA ALA A 237 -7.96 -39.40 1.55
C ALA A 237 -9.34 -39.13 2.16
N ASP A 238 -10.10 -38.21 1.58
CA ASP A 238 -11.47 -37.88 2.00
C ASP A 238 -12.52 -38.02 0.89
N GLY A 239 -12.09 -38.40 -0.33
CA GLY A 239 -12.95 -38.63 -1.48
C GLY A 239 -13.55 -37.35 -2.06
N THR A 240 -12.95 -36.18 -1.79
CA THR A 240 -13.52 -34.90 -2.17
C THR A 240 -12.87 -34.33 -3.44
N ASP A 241 -13.69 -33.66 -4.25
CA ASP A 241 -13.22 -32.84 -5.37
C ASP A 241 -13.11 -31.38 -4.93
N TRP A 242 -12.07 -30.71 -5.42
CA TRP A 242 -11.81 -29.30 -5.15
C TRP A 242 -11.46 -28.57 -6.44
N ASP A 243 -12.05 -27.38 -6.62
CA ASP A 243 -11.68 -26.41 -7.65
C ASP A 243 -11.72 -25.00 -7.05
N VAL A 244 -11.00 -24.05 -7.66
CA VAL A 244 -10.81 -22.73 -7.05
C VAL A 244 -12.06 -21.84 -7.14
N GLU A 245 -12.90 -22.00 -8.16
CA GLU A 245 -14.14 -21.23 -8.32
C GLU A 245 -15.14 -21.60 -7.22
N SER A 246 -15.41 -22.90 -7.04
CA SER A 246 -16.28 -23.40 -5.97
C SER A 246 -15.73 -23.05 -4.58
N TRP A 247 -14.41 -23.09 -4.40
CA TRP A 247 -13.76 -22.71 -3.15
C TRP A 247 -13.90 -21.21 -2.84
N MET A 248 -13.72 -20.34 -3.84
CA MET A 248 -13.92 -18.88 -3.71
C MET A 248 -15.39 -18.54 -3.42
N GLY A 249 -16.33 -19.18 -4.12
CA GLY A 249 -17.77 -19.07 -3.85
C GLY A 249 -18.14 -19.54 -2.44
N GLY A 250 -17.48 -20.59 -1.95
CA GLY A 250 -17.75 -21.21 -0.66
C GLY A 250 -17.43 -20.36 0.59
N PHE A 251 -16.76 -19.21 0.44
CA PHE A 251 -16.58 -18.24 1.52
C PHE A 251 -17.87 -17.47 1.84
N PHE A 252 -18.68 -17.20 0.82
CA PHE A 252 -19.88 -16.36 0.87
C PHE A 252 -21.02 -17.00 0.07
N PRO A 253 -21.55 -18.16 0.51
CA PRO A 253 -22.61 -18.84 -0.23
C PRO A 253 -23.86 -17.95 -0.31
N VAL A 254 -24.44 -17.87 -1.50
CA VAL A 254 -25.73 -17.20 -1.80
C VAL A 254 -26.83 -18.23 -2.09
N VAL A 255 -26.44 -19.48 -2.38
CA VAL A 255 -27.35 -20.62 -2.58
C VAL A 255 -26.84 -21.84 -1.82
N ASP A 256 -27.75 -22.70 -1.38
CA ASP A 256 -27.42 -24.01 -0.80
C ASP A 256 -27.11 -25.05 -1.90
N GLU A 257 -26.75 -26.27 -1.48
CA GLU A 257 -26.48 -27.40 -2.38
C GLU A 257 -27.68 -27.83 -3.25
N HIS A 258 -28.89 -27.39 -2.90
CA HIS A 258 -30.13 -27.64 -3.64
C HIS A 258 -30.56 -26.45 -4.52
N GLY A 259 -29.75 -25.38 -4.57
CA GLY A 259 -30.02 -24.18 -5.34
C GLY A 259 -31.01 -23.21 -4.70
N ASN A 260 -31.37 -23.39 -3.43
CA ASN A 260 -32.22 -22.44 -2.71
C ASN A 260 -31.39 -21.24 -2.25
N ALA A 261 -31.93 -20.03 -2.35
CA ALA A 261 -31.25 -18.83 -1.85
C ALA A 261 -30.98 -18.94 -0.34
N VAL A 262 -29.71 -18.78 0.05
CA VAL A 262 -29.25 -18.72 1.43
C VAL A 262 -28.31 -17.52 1.56
N HIS A 263 -28.49 -16.71 2.60
CA HIS A 263 -27.69 -15.50 2.81
C HIS A 263 -27.68 -14.52 1.61
N PRO A 264 -28.84 -13.96 1.20
CA PRO A 264 -28.88 -12.96 0.12
C PRO A 264 -27.98 -11.74 0.39
N GLU A 265 -27.68 -11.46 1.67
CA GLU A 265 -26.71 -10.43 2.05
C GLU A 265 -25.29 -10.65 1.52
N ASN A 266 -24.93 -11.88 1.13
CA ASN A 266 -23.64 -12.24 0.56
C ASN A 266 -23.52 -11.97 -0.95
N GLU A 267 -24.58 -11.47 -1.60
CA GLU A 267 -24.57 -11.17 -3.03
C GLU A 267 -23.38 -10.25 -3.40
N GLY A 268 -22.65 -10.63 -4.45
CA GLY A 268 -21.47 -9.89 -4.94
C GLY A 268 -20.18 -10.04 -4.10
N MET A 269 -20.21 -10.73 -2.97
CA MET A 269 -19.03 -10.89 -2.11
C MET A 269 -17.93 -11.76 -2.74
N SER A 270 -18.30 -12.81 -3.47
CA SER A 270 -17.34 -13.67 -4.18
C SER A 270 -16.62 -12.94 -5.30
N GLU A 271 -17.34 -12.14 -6.07
CA GLU A 271 -16.81 -11.26 -7.11
C GLU A 271 -15.85 -10.24 -6.49
N LEU A 272 -16.20 -9.62 -5.37
CA LEU A 272 -15.28 -8.73 -4.65
C LEU A 272 -13.99 -9.46 -4.21
N LEU A 273 -14.05 -10.70 -3.76
CA LEU A 273 -12.84 -11.47 -3.43
C LEU A 273 -11.94 -11.65 -4.66
N TRP A 274 -12.52 -11.96 -5.82
CA TRP A 274 -11.78 -12.03 -7.09
C TRP A 274 -11.17 -10.69 -7.46
N GLU A 275 -11.92 -9.59 -7.34
CA GLU A 275 -11.44 -8.24 -7.60
C GLU A 275 -10.26 -7.87 -6.69
N ILE A 276 -10.32 -8.24 -5.39
CA ILE A 276 -9.24 -8.05 -4.42
C ILE A 276 -8.00 -8.85 -4.81
N VAL A 277 -8.15 -10.12 -5.21
CA VAL A 277 -7.01 -10.91 -5.73
C VAL A 277 -6.41 -10.22 -6.95
N GLY A 278 -7.24 -9.79 -7.91
CA GLY A 278 -6.75 -9.07 -9.10
C GLY A 278 -6.09 -7.73 -8.76
N ALA A 279 -6.56 -7.01 -7.73
CA ALA A 279 -5.93 -5.78 -7.25
C ALA A 279 -4.51 -6.03 -6.71
N THR A 280 -4.27 -7.18 -6.05
CA THR A 280 -2.92 -7.51 -5.56
C THR A 280 -1.92 -7.76 -6.68
N VAL A 281 -2.36 -8.24 -7.86
CA VAL A 281 -1.48 -8.50 -9.00
C VAL A 281 -1.40 -7.34 -10.00
N ARG A 282 -2.20 -6.29 -9.81
CA ARG A 282 -2.23 -5.07 -10.64
C ARG A 282 -1.75 -3.85 -9.84
N PRO A 283 -0.45 -3.76 -9.51
CA PRO A 283 0.06 -2.76 -8.57
C PRO A 283 -0.12 -1.33 -9.09
N TYR A 284 -0.07 -1.04 -10.39
CA TYR A 284 -0.08 0.34 -10.90
C TYR A 284 -1.48 0.95 -11.08
N VAL A 285 -2.54 0.24 -10.66
CA VAL A 285 -3.90 0.78 -10.61
C VAL A 285 -4.11 1.49 -9.27
N SER A 286 -4.56 2.74 -9.31
CA SER A 286 -4.95 3.49 -8.11
C SER A 286 -6.34 3.04 -7.67
N TRP A 287 -6.39 2.08 -6.73
CA TRP A 287 -7.66 1.55 -6.22
C TRP A 287 -8.33 2.48 -5.21
N ASP A 288 -7.55 3.37 -4.56
CA ASP A 288 -7.98 4.24 -3.45
C ASP A 288 -8.65 3.49 -2.28
N LYS A 289 -8.41 2.17 -2.21
CA LYS A 289 -9.00 1.21 -1.29
C LYS A 289 -7.94 0.25 -0.77
N CYS A 290 -8.22 -0.35 0.38
CA CYS A 290 -7.53 -1.50 0.94
C CYS A 290 -8.56 -2.46 1.51
N ALA A 291 -8.21 -3.74 1.57
CA ALA A 291 -9.08 -4.78 2.09
C ALA A 291 -8.74 -5.11 3.55
N PHE A 292 -9.76 -5.11 4.40
CA PHE A 292 -9.71 -5.63 5.75
C PHE A 292 -10.50 -6.92 5.82
N PHE A 293 -9.80 -8.04 5.93
CA PHE A 293 -10.41 -9.35 6.11
C PHE A 293 -10.62 -9.57 7.59
N PHE A 294 -11.88 -9.46 8.03
CA PHE A 294 -12.26 -9.53 9.43
C PHE A 294 -12.91 -10.87 9.75
N GLY A 295 -12.59 -11.47 10.89
CA GLY A 295 -13.40 -12.55 11.44
C GLY A 295 -12.98 -12.95 12.84
N THR A 296 -13.94 -12.98 13.76
CA THR A 296 -13.74 -13.27 15.19
C THR A 296 -13.54 -14.75 15.48
N LYS A 297 -14.03 -15.62 14.60
CA LYS A 297 -13.78 -17.06 14.66
C LYS A 297 -12.44 -17.36 14.01
N GLY A 298 -11.64 -18.16 14.71
CA GLY A 298 -10.46 -18.78 14.12
C GLY A 298 -10.83 -19.69 12.94
N ASN A 299 -9.84 -19.96 12.09
CA ASN A 299 -9.95 -20.93 11.01
C ASN A 299 -11.10 -20.64 10.03
N ASN A 300 -11.13 -19.42 9.49
CA ASN A 300 -12.12 -18.94 8.52
C ASN A 300 -11.55 -18.80 7.09
N GLY A 301 -10.34 -19.32 6.86
CA GLY A 301 -9.69 -19.39 5.54
C GLY A 301 -9.03 -18.09 5.05
N LYS A 302 -9.05 -17.00 5.83
CA LYS A 302 -8.31 -15.75 5.52
C LYS A 302 -6.84 -16.01 5.21
N GLY A 303 -6.12 -16.67 6.11
CA GLY A 303 -4.70 -16.99 5.92
C GLY A 303 -4.44 -17.98 4.78
N THR A 304 -5.43 -18.80 4.40
CA THR A 304 -5.36 -19.66 3.21
C THR A 304 -5.46 -18.84 1.92
N LEU A 305 -6.39 -17.88 1.87
CA LEU A 305 -6.53 -16.93 0.77
C LEU A 305 -5.31 -16.02 0.61
N LEU A 306 -4.78 -15.48 1.72
CA LEU A 306 -3.52 -14.72 1.70
C LEU A 306 -2.34 -15.58 1.23
N SER A 307 -2.32 -16.87 1.55
CA SER A 307 -1.29 -17.78 1.06
C SER A 307 -1.32 -17.89 -0.46
N MET A 308 -2.51 -17.97 -1.07
CA MET A 308 -2.66 -17.96 -2.53
C MET A 308 -2.10 -16.66 -3.13
N MET A 309 -2.49 -15.50 -2.59
CA MET A 309 -1.99 -14.19 -3.05
C MET A 309 -0.46 -14.09 -2.92
N ARG A 310 0.13 -14.59 -1.82
CA ARG A 310 1.59 -14.65 -1.64
C ARG A 310 2.25 -15.56 -2.66
N ASN A 311 1.68 -16.73 -2.94
CA ASN A 311 2.20 -17.64 -3.96
C ASN A 311 2.16 -17.01 -5.35
N MET A 312 1.16 -16.16 -5.64
CA MET A 312 1.11 -15.42 -6.91
C MET A 312 2.20 -14.35 -7.02
N LEU A 313 2.45 -13.62 -5.92
CA LEU A 313 3.44 -12.54 -5.87
C LEU A 313 4.88 -13.03 -5.69
N GLY A 314 5.07 -14.26 -5.21
CA GLY A 314 6.38 -14.76 -4.79
C GLY A 314 7.03 -13.86 -3.74
N GLY A 315 8.26 -13.42 -4.01
CA GLY A 315 9.01 -12.51 -3.14
C GLY A 315 8.54 -11.05 -3.14
N ALA A 316 7.57 -10.69 -3.99
CA ALA A 316 7.13 -9.30 -4.18
C ALA A 316 6.01 -8.85 -3.22
N SER A 317 5.92 -9.43 -2.02
CA SER A 317 4.95 -9.02 -1.00
C SER A 317 5.65 -8.53 0.28
N ALA A 318 5.09 -7.52 0.93
CA ALA A 318 5.53 -7.05 2.24
C ALA A 318 4.51 -7.43 3.32
N SER A 319 5.00 -7.69 4.53
CA SER A 319 4.17 -7.86 5.73
C SER A 319 4.43 -6.70 6.67
N ILE A 320 3.58 -5.67 6.61
CA ILE A 320 3.66 -4.48 7.47
C ILE A 320 2.34 -4.37 8.24
N PRO A 321 2.32 -4.75 9.53
CA PRO A 321 1.17 -4.60 10.40
C PRO A 321 0.67 -3.15 10.47
N LEU A 322 -0.61 -2.97 10.77
CA LEU A 322 -1.25 -1.66 10.79
C LEU A 322 -0.60 -0.69 11.79
N ALA A 323 -0.13 -1.19 12.94
CA ALA A 323 0.58 -0.40 13.95
C ALA A 323 1.91 0.17 13.44
N ASP A 324 2.58 -0.53 12.52
CA ASP A 324 3.90 -0.17 12.04
C ASP A 324 3.86 0.98 11.02
N PHE A 325 2.71 1.24 10.40
CA PHE A 325 2.49 2.45 9.59
C PHE A 325 2.59 3.74 10.41
N ALA A 326 2.47 3.68 11.74
CA ALA A 326 2.68 4.82 12.62
C ALA A 326 4.16 5.06 12.97
N ARG A 327 5.09 4.19 12.54
CA ARG A 327 6.51 4.21 12.89
C ARG A 327 7.38 4.47 11.66
N ASP A 328 8.28 5.44 11.73
CA ASP A 328 8.99 5.94 10.53
C ASP A 328 9.97 4.94 9.88
N PHE A 329 10.48 3.95 10.64
CA PHE A 329 11.55 3.05 10.18
C PHE A 329 11.06 1.68 9.65
N LEU A 330 9.78 1.36 9.82
CA LEU A 330 9.26 0.02 9.53
C LEU A 330 8.63 -0.10 8.12
N LEU A 331 8.76 0.96 7.32
CA LEU A 331 8.24 1.02 5.95
C LEU A 331 9.25 0.61 4.88
N GLU A 332 10.50 0.32 5.24
CA GLU A 332 11.55 -0.14 4.30
C GLU A 332 11.14 -1.34 3.43
N PRO A 333 10.34 -2.33 3.91
CA PRO A 333 9.87 -3.43 3.06
C PRO A 333 9.05 -3.00 1.83
N LEU A 334 8.43 -1.81 1.84
CA LEU A 334 7.66 -1.30 0.69
C LEU A 334 8.53 -1.10 -0.57
N LEU A 335 9.85 -0.94 -0.40
CA LEU A 335 10.77 -0.69 -1.51
C LEU A 335 10.85 -1.84 -2.52
N ALA A 336 10.58 -3.07 -2.08
CA ALA A 336 10.65 -4.30 -2.87
C ALA A 336 9.29 -4.98 -3.08
N ALA A 337 8.20 -4.40 -2.56
CA ALA A 337 6.88 -5.03 -2.59
C ALA A 337 5.96 -4.45 -3.67
N SER A 338 5.21 -5.35 -4.30
CA SER A 338 4.09 -5.08 -5.21
C SER A 338 2.72 -5.15 -4.52
N ALA A 339 2.66 -5.66 -3.30
CA ALA A 339 1.47 -5.62 -2.44
C ALA A 339 1.85 -5.76 -0.96
N VAL A 340 0.97 -5.33 -0.06
CA VAL A 340 1.11 -5.53 1.40
C VAL A 340 0.09 -6.58 1.85
N LEU A 341 0.56 -7.71 2.38
CA LEU A 341 -0.27 -8.84 2.80
C LEU A 341 0.04 -9.26 4.24
N VAL A 342 -0.85 -8.96 5.17
CA VAL A 342 -0.65 -9.23 6.61
C VAL A 342 -1.65 -10.26 7.10
N ASP A 343 -1.16 -11.35 7.69
CA ASP A 343 -2.00 -12.47 8.15
C ASP A 343 -2.62 -12.24 9.53
N GLU A 344 -1.91 -11.53 10.41
CA GLU A 344 -2.39 -11.21 11.74
C GLU A 344 -1.94 -9.80 12.15
N ASN A 345 -2.85 -9.05 12.74
CA ASN A 345 -2.56 -7.83 13.49
C ASN A 345 -2.84 -8.12 14.97
N ASP A 346 -2.02 -7.55 15.85
CA ASP A 346 -2.15 -7.73 17.30
C ASP A 346 -3.55 -7.31 17.78
N VAL A 347 -4.12 -8.08 18.72
CA VAL A 347 -5.38 -7.72 19.38
C VAL A 347 -5.22 -6.38 20.09
N GLY A 348 -6.18 -5.48 19.90
CA GLY A 348 -6.09 -4.11 20.44
C GLY A 348 -5.10 -3.21 19.71
N THR A 349 -4.72 -3.54 18.47
CA THR A 349 -3.88 -2.66 17.62
C THR A 349 -4.44 -1.24 17.63
N PHE A 350 -3.64 -0.31 18.16
CA PHE A 350 -3.95 1.11 18.23
C PHE A 350 -3.21 1.87 17.14
N VAL A 351 -3.94 2.43 16.18
CA VAL A 351 -3.35 3.22 15.09
C VAL A 351 -3.41 4.69 15.47
N GLU A 352 -2.29 5.21 15.98
CA GLU A 352 -2.24 6.59 16.47
C GLU A 352 -2.11 7.64 15.35
N LYS A 353 -1.40 7.31 14.26
CA LYS A 353 -1.16 8.22 13.12
C LYS A 353 -1.42 7.50 11.79
N GLY A 354 -2.58 7.76 11.20
CA GLY A 354 -2.99 7.17 9.91
C GLY A 354 -2.46 7.89 8.66
N ALA A 355 -1.56 8.88 8.78
CA ALA A 355 -1.11 9.69 7.63
C ALA A 355 -0.35 8.84 6.60
N ASN A 356 0.66 8.08 7.04
CA ASN A 356 1.41 7.18 6.17
C ASN A 356 0.52 6.06 5.62
N PHE A 357 -0.36 5.50 6.46
CA PHE A 357 -1.34 4.50 6.01
C PHE A 357 -2.21 5.05 4.87
N LYS A 358 -2.85 6.22 5.07
CA LYS A 358 -3.69 6.85 4.04
C LYS A 358 -2.89 7.14 2.78
N ALA A 359 -1.66 7.64 2.94
CA ALA A 359 -0.77 7.94 1.83
C ALA A 359 -0.42 6.68 1.04
N VAL A 360 -0.06 5.58 1.70
CA VAL A 360 0.24 4.30 1.02
C VAL A 360 -0.98 3.76 0.29
N VAL A 361 -2.18 3.82 0.90
CA VAL A 361 -3.42 3.33 0.28
C VAL A 361 -3.84 4.16 -0.94
N THR A 362 -3.60 5.48 -0.94
CA THR A 362 -3.88 6.35 -2.11
C THR A 362 -2.66 6.62 -2.97
N ASN A 363 -1.64 5.77 -2.85
CA ASN A 363 -0.39 5.84 -3.60
C ASN A 363 0.27 7.23 -3.56
N ASP A 364 0.10 7.99 -2.47
CA ASP A 364 0.85 9.21 -2.21
C ASP A 364 2.30 8.89 -1.80
N VAL A 365 3.16 9.89 -1.93
CA VAL A 365 4.58 9.76 -1.60
C VAL A 365 4.76 9.81 -0.09
N VAL A 366 5.43 8.79 0.46
CA VAL A 366 5.84 8.71 1.86
C VAL A 366 7.36 8.81 1.99
N THR A 367 7.83 9.34 3.12
CA THR A 367 9.26 9.34 3.45
C THR A 367 9.58 8.06 4.22
N ILE A 368 10.51 7.25 3.71
CA ILE A 368 10.99 6.03 4.36
C ILE A 368 12.34 6.33 5.02
N ASN A 369 12.39 6.26 6.35
CA ASN A 369 13.62 6.38 7.12
C ASN A 369 14.31 5.01 7.19
N ARG A 370 15.45 4.88 6.52
CA ARG A 370 16.25 3.65 6.52
C ARG A 370 17.31 3.69 7.59
N LYS A 371 17.54 2.59 8.30
CA LYS A 371 18.50 2.54 9.40
C LYS A 371 19.92 2.84 8.89
N HIS A 372 20.58 3.85 9.48
CA HIS A 372 21.93 4.29 9.11
C HIS A 372 22.11 4.73 7.64
N ARG A 373 21.03 5.11 6.95
CA ARG A 373 21.06 5.61 5.56
C ARG A 373 20.20 6.88 5.43
N PRO A 374 20.45 7.73 4.44
CA PRO A 374 19.58 8.87 4.16
C PRO A 374 18.13 8.42 3.90
N PRO A 375 17.14 9.18 4.39
CA PRO A 375 15.73 8.93 4.12
C PRO A 375 15.45 9.08 2.63
N ILE A 376 14.45 8.36 2.14
CA ILE A 376 14.07 8.41 0.73
C ILE A 376 12.57 8.67 0.57
N ALA A 377 12.23 9.44 -0.47
CA ALA A 377 10.86 9.54 -0.93
C ALA A 377 10.48 8.27 -1.70
N HIS A 378 9.36 7.65 -1.32
CA HIS A 378 8.87 6.43 -1.94
C HIS A 378 7.37 6.53 -2.19
N GLN A 379 6.95 6.09 -3.37
CA GLN A 379 5.54 5.96 -3.75
C GLN A 379 5.25 4.47 -3.91
N HIS A 380 4.43 3.93 -3.00
CA HIS A 380 4.00 2.53 -3.06
C HIS A 380 2.70 2.45 -3.86
N TRP A 381 2.69 1.55 -4.84
CA TRP A 381 1.56 1.35 -5.76
C TRP A 381 0.71 0.13 -5.38
N GLY A 382 1.30 -0.84 -4.70
CA GLY A 382 0.67 -2.11 -4.38
C GLY A 382 -0.61 -2.01 -3.54
N PHE A 383 -1.53 -2.95 -3.80
CA PHE A 383 -2.74 -3.11 -3.01
C PHE A 383 -2.42 -3.67 -1.61
N MET A 384 -3.26 -3.34 -0.63
CA MET A 384 -3.08 -3.75 0.75
C MET A 384 -4.23 -4.63 1.22
N VAL A 385 -3.88 -5.78 1.81
CA VAL A 385 -4.80 -6.71 2.49
C VAL A 385 -4.34 -6.92 3.93
N GLN A 386 -5.23 -6.63 4.88
CA GLN A 386 -4.99 -6.72 6.32
C GLN A 386 -5.98 -7.71 6.94
N CYS A 387 -5.48 -8.79 7.53
CA CYS A 387 -6.31 -9.70 8.31
C CYS A 387 -6.44 -9.23 9.75
N LEU A 388 -7.67 -9.25 10.26
CA LEU A 388 -8.04 -8.84 11.60
C LEU A 388 -8.86 -9.95 12.28
N ASN A 389 -8.48 -10.27 13.52
CA ASN A 389 -9.23 -11.19 14.38
C ASN A 389 -10.16 -10.45 15.35
N ASP A 390 -9.91 -9.16 15.57
CA ASP A 390 -10.73 -8.27 16.39
C ASP A 390 -10.77 -6.87 15.76
N SER A 391 -11.75 -6.06 16.12
CA SER A 391 -11.93 -4.71 15.60
C SER A 391 -10.77 -3.82 16.06
N PRO A 392 -9.95 -3.27 15.15
CA PRO A 392 -8.83 -2.42 15.54
C PRO A 392 -9.35 -1.12 16.14
N THR A 393 -8.63 -0.58 17.14
CA THR A 393 -8.94 0.74 17.68
C THR A 393 -8.19 1.80 16.87
N ILE A 394 -8.92 2.59 16.09
CA ILE A 394 -8.33 3.58 15.20
C ILE A 394 -8.61 4.98 15.73
N LYS A 395 -7.56 5.80 15.88
CA LYS A 395 -7.67 7.18 16.37
C LYS A 395 -8.25 8.14 15.32
N ASP A 396 -7.95 7.89 14.05
CA ASP A 396 -8.50 8.65 12.91
C ASP A 396 -9.89 8.11 12.55
N LYS A 397 -10.92 8.88 12.91
CA LYS A 397 -12.34 8.56 12.67
C LYS A 397 -12.94 9.41 11.54
N SER A 398 -12.10 9.97 10.67
CA SER A 398 -12.58 10.78 9.56
C SER A 398 -13.17 9.91 8.45
N GLU A 399 -14.18 10.43 7.73
CA GLU A 399 -14.65 9.80 6.49
C GLU A 399 -13.53 9.65 5.45
N SER A 400 -12.48 10.48 5.54
CA SER A 400 -11.27 10.30 4.75
C SER A 400 -10.59 8.96 5.01
N PHE A 401 -10.55 8.53 6.25
CA PHE A 401 -10.00 7.23 6.59
C PHE A 401 -10.96 6.13 6.12
N TYR A 402 -12.23 6.17 6.54
CA TYR A 402 -13.21 5.11 6.30
C TYR A 402 -13.46 4.78 4.84
N ARG A 403 -13.54 5.77 3.94
CA ARG A 403 -13.82 5.52 2.52
C ARG A 403 -12.77 4.65 1.81
N ARG A 404 -11.57 4.50 2.40
CA ARG A 404 -10.45 3.70 1.88
C ARG A 404 -10.52 2.24 2.29
N GLN A 405 -11.50 1.83 3.11
CA GLN A 405 -11.58 0.49 3.69
C GLN A 405 -12.70 -0.34 3.05
N LEU A 406 -12.37 -1.55 2.62
CA LEU A 406 -13.32 -2.62 2.32
C LEU A 406 -13.30 -3.62 3.47
N PHE A 407 -14.27 -3.55 4.38
CA PHE A 407 -14.42 -4.52 5.46
C PHE A 407 -15.15 -5.77 4.99
N VAL A 408 -14.39 -6.84 4.77
CA VAL A 408 -14.90 -8.14 4.32
C VAL A 408 -15.00 -9.07 5.53
N LYS A 409 -16.21 -9.35 6.00
CA LYS A 409 -16.47 -10.17 7.19
C LYS A 409 -16.56 -11.66 6.86
N PHE A 410 -15.53 -12.42 7.20
CA PHE A 410 -15.51 -13.88 7.10
C PHE A 410 -16.25 -14.51 8.30
N THR A 411 -17.48 -14.96 8.07
CA THR A 411 -18.37 -15.53 9.10
C THR A 411 -18.25 -17.05 9.23
N LYS A 412 -17.82 -17.73 8.17
CA LYS A 412 -17.63 -19.19 8.14
C LYS A 412 -16.46 -19.62 9.03
N SER A 413 -16.57 -20.81 9.62
CA SER A 413 -15.45 -21.47 10.29
C SER A 413 -15.31 -22.88 9.72
N PHE A 414 -14.07 -23.27 9.44
CA PHE A 414 -13.68 -24.60 8.96
C PHE A 414 -13.18 -25.49 10.10
N THR A 415 -13.43 -25.10 11.35
CA THR A 415 -13.01 -25.87 12.54
C THR A 415 -13.61 -27.26 12.52
N GLY A 416 -12.79 -28.30 12.59
CA GLY A 416 -13.21 -29.70 12.52
C GLY A 416 -13.50 -30.21 11.10
N ALA A 417 -13.33 -29.38 10.08
CA ALA A 417 -13.45 -29.72 8.66
C ALA A 417 -12.24 -29.19 7.86
N GLU A 418 -11.07 -29.11 8.51
CA GLU A 418 -9.86 -28.53 7.91
C GLU A 418 -9.28 -29.40 6.81
N ARG A 419 -9.37 -28.90 5.58
CA ARG A 419 -8.67 -29.47 4.42
C ARG A 419 -7.32 -28.80 4.22
N ARG A 420 -6.35 -29.14 5.09
CA ARG A 420 -5.02 -28.50 5.11
C ARG A 420 -4.27 -28.57 3.78
N TYR A 421 -4.47 -29.64 3.01
CA TYR A 421 -3.88 -29.85 1.70
C TYR A 421 -4.23 -28.75 0.67
N ILE A 422 -5.34 -28.02 0.86
CA ILE A 422 -5.67 -26.87 -0.01
C ILE A 422 -4.56 -25.81 0.08
N LYS A 423 -4.17 -25.44 1.31
CA LYS A 423 -3.08 -24.48 1.55
C LYS A 423 -1.71 -25.09 1.27
N ASP A 424 -1.52 -26.33 1.71
CA ASP A 424 -0.20 -26.96 1.73
C ASP A 424 0.26 -27.43 0.33
N ASP A 425 -0.68 -27.73 -0.58
CA ASP A 425 -0.44 -28.22 -1.95
C ASP A 425 -1.22 -27.39 -2.99
N TYR A 426 -2.55 -27.43 -3.01
CA TYR A 426 -3.35 -27.03 -4.18
C TYR A 426 -3.12 -25.57 -4.59
N LEU A 427 -3.11 -24.65 -3.63
CA LEU A 427 -2.89 -23.22 -3.87
C LEU A 427 -1.44 -22.84 -4.18
N LYS A 428 -0.53 -23.82 -4.31
CA LYS A 428 0.84 -23.67 -4.81
C LYS A 428 1.03 -24.28 -6.19
N ARG A 429 0.05 -25.03 -6.71
CA ARG A 429 0.17 -25.70 -7.99
C ARG A 429 0.13 -24.70 -9.13
N LYS A 430 0.97 -24.96 -10.14
CA LYS A 430 1.14 -24.09 -11.30
C LYS A 430 -0.17 -23.91 -12.08
N ASP A 431 -0.89 -24.98 -12.37
CA ASP A 431 -2.18 -24.98 -13.08
C ASP A 431 -3.25 -24.14 -12.37
N VAL A 432 -3.36 -24.27 -11.04
CA VAL A 432 -4.28 -23.47 -10.21
C VAL A 432 -3.91 -21.99 -10.27
N LEU A 433 -2.65 -21.63 -10.04
CA LEU A 433 -2.21 -20.24 -10.00
C LEU A 433 -2.30 -19.56 -11.37
N GLU A 434 -1.96 -20.27 -12.45
CA GLU A 434 -2.15 -19.80 -13.83
C GLU A 434 -3.62 -19.51 -14.13
N TYR A 435 -4.53 -20.39 -13.71
CA TYR A 435 -5.97 -20.17 -13.87
C TYR A 435 -6.46 -18.97 -13.03
N VAL A 436 -6.01 -18.84 -11.78
CA VAL A 436 -6.35 -17.68 -10.93
C VAL A 436 -5.88 -16.38 -11.59
N LEU A 437 -4.65 -16.33 -12.11
CA LEU A 437 -4.13 -15.16 -12.81
C LEU A 437 -4.95 -14.85 -14.07
N LYS A 438 -5.26 -15.86 -14.88
CA LYS A 438 -6.16 -15.72 -16.04
C LYS A 438 -7.51 -15.13 -15.62
N ARG A 439 -8.15 -15.75 -14.63
CA ARG A 439 -9.50 -15.38 -14.15
C ARG A 439 -9.59 -13.92 -13.74
N VAL A 440 -8.58 -13.39 -13.05
CA VAL A 440 -8.58 -11.99 -12.56
C VAL A 440 -8.16 -10.98 -13.62
N LEU A 441 -7.33 -11.38 -14.59
CA LEU A 441 -6.90 -10.51 -15.70
C LEU A 441 -7.88 -10.51 -16.88
N THR A 442 -8.90 -11.37 -16.88
CA THR A 442 -10.00 -11.36 -17.87
C THR A 442 -11.30 -10.73 -17.34
N MET A 443 -11.30 -10.21 -16.12
CA MET A 443 -12.39 -9.38 -15.59
C MET A 443 -12.18 -7.94 -16.05
N ASP A 444 -13.21 -7.20 -16.43
CA ASP A 444 -13.13 -5.78 -16.83
C ASP A 444 -13.52 -4.86 -15.66
N TYR A 445 -12.53 -4.25 -15.00
CA TYR A 445 -12.75 -3.34 -13.87
C TYR A 445 -11.52 -2.47 -13.55
N TYR A 446 -11.79 -1.24 -13.08
CA TYR A 446 -10.81 -0.31 -12.51
C TYR A 446 -11.27 0.29 -11.17
N ALA A 447 -12.38 -0.22 -10.63
CA ALA A 447 -12.88 0.09 -9.31
C ALA A 447 -13.31 -1.22 -8.65
N LEU A 448 -13.12 -1.32 -7.35
CA LEU A 448 -13.58 -2.48 -6.58
C LEU A 448 -15.06 -2.29 -6.24
N SER A 449 -15.82 -3.36 -6.33
CA SER A 449 -17.22 -3.37 -5.93
C SER A 449 -17.35 -3.12 -4.42
N GLU A 450 -18.48 -2.52 -4.02
CA GLU A 450 -18.84 -2.32 -2.61
C GLU A 450 -20.20 -2.99 -2.35
N PRO A 451 -20.24 -4.33 -2.21
CA PRO A 451 -21.46 -5.05 -1.89
C PRO A 451 -22.07 -4.58 -0.57
N GLU A 452 -23.37 -4.81 -0.40
CA GLU A 452 -24.10 -4.26 0.74
C GLU A 452 -23.63 -4.81 2.10
N ALA A 453 -23.16 -6.06 2.13
CA ALA A 453 -22.49 -6.63 3.30
C ALA A 453 -21.22 -5.87 3.69
N VAL A 454 -20.44 -5.35 2.73
CA VAL A 454 -19.23 -4.56 3.00
C VAL A 454 -19.59 -3.18 3.53
N LYS A 455 -20.59 -2.52 2.95
CA LYS A 455 -21.06 -1.22 3.45
C LYS A 455 -21.60 -1.33 4.87
N ARG A 456 -22.44 -2.34 5.14
CA ARG A 456 -22.95 -2.62 6.48
C ARG A 456 -21.82 -2.95 7.46
N ALA A 457 -20.85 -3.76 7.04
CA ALA A 457 -19.68 -4.08 7.85
C ALA A 457 -18.86 -2.85 8.23
N LEU A 458 -18.68 -1.91 7.29
CA LEU A 458 -18.01 -0.64 7.55
C LEU A 458 -18.82 0.25 8.51
N GLU A 459 -20.15 0.31 8.38
CA GLU A 459 -20.99 1.09 9.28
C GLU A 459 -20.98 0.53 10.72
N GLU A 460 -21.07 -0.79 10.88
CA GLU A 460 -20.91 -1.42 12.19
C GLU A 460 -19.50 -1.14 12.79
N PHE A 461 -18.45 -1.13 11.96
CA PHE A 461 -17.11 -0.77 12.40
C PHE A 461 -17.01 0.70 12.83
N LYS A 462 -17.68 1.60 12.10
CA LYS A 462 -17.77 3.03 12.41
C LYS A 462 -18.46 3.26 13.75
N GLU A 463 -19.59 2.60 14.00
CA GLU A 463 -20.34 2.71 15.26
C GLU A 463 -19.55 2.19 16.45
N THR A 464 -18.92 1.01 16.32
CA THR A 464 -18.10 0.43 17.39
C THR A 464 -16.85 1.27 17.71
N SER A 465 -16.26 1.90 16.69
CA SER A 465 -15.05 2.71 16.84
C SER A 465 -15.31 4.15 17.27
N ASP A 466 -16.49 4.70 16.97
CA ASP A 466 -16.84 6.09 17.27
C ASP A 466 -18.00 6.25 18.26
N PRO A 467 -17.71 6.49 19.56
CA PRO A 467 -18.75 6.71 20.55
C PRO A 467 -19.67 7.89 20.24
N LEU A 468 -19.19 8.90 19.49
CA LEU A 468 -20.04 10.02 19.07
C LEU A 468 -21.09 9.56 18.06
N ARG A 469 -20.68 8.75 17.07
CA ARG A 469 -21.58 8.16 16.07
C ARG A 469 -22.55 7.19 16.72
N ALA A 470 -22.08 6.32 17.62
CA ALA A 470 -22.95 5.42 18.39
C ALA A 470 -24.03 6.20 19.17
N TRP A 471 -23.61 7.22 19.92
CA TRP A 471 -24.55 8.11 20.63
C TRP A 471 -25.52 8.79 19.67
N TRP A 472 -25.04 9.35 18.57
CA TRP A 472 -25.91 10.04 17.62
C TRP A 472 -26.94 9.10 17.00
N ASN A 473 -26.51 7.89 16.60
CA ASN A 473 -27.39 6.92 15.96
C ASN A 473 -28.46 6.39 16.93
N GLU A 474 -28.13 6.25 18.21
CA GLU A 474 -29.08 5.85 19.25
C GLU A 474 -30.11 6.95 19.55
N PHE A 475 -29.70 8.22 19.71
CA PHE A 475 -30.58 9.27 20.25
C PHE A 475 -31.15 10.25 19.23
N ARG A 476 -30.66 10.30 17.98
CA ARG A 476 -31.10 11.29 16.98
C ARG A 476 -32.62 11.29 16.75
N ASN A 477 -33.26 10.13 16.92
CA ASN A 477 -34.71 9.96 16.77
C ASN A 477 -35.48 10.10 18.10
N GLU A 478 -34.80 9.94 19.23
CA GLU A 478 -35.38 10.00 20.58
C GLU A 478 -35.53 11.44 21.09
N PHE A 479 -34.73 12.38 20.59
CA PHE A 479 -34.86 13.79 20.99
C PHE A 479 -36.23 14.35 20.61
N VAL A 480 -36.90 14.98 21.57
CA VAL A 480 -38.25 15.54 21.42
C VAL A 480 -38.21 16.99 20.93
N TRP A 481 -37.13 17.73 21.17
CA TRP A 481 -37.04 19.11 20.70
C TRP A 481 -36.82 19.22 19.18
N ASP A 482 -37.16 20.38 18.61
CA ASP A 482 -36.89 20.74 17.20
C ASP A 482 -35.67 21.69 17.08
N LEU A 483 -35.12 22.08 18.23
CA LEU A 483 -33.85 22.77 18.37
C LEU A 483 -33.07 22.00 19.42
N LEU A 484 -31.98 21.33 19.02
CA LEU A 484 -31.11 20.58 19.91
C LEU A 484 -29.88 21.44 20.24
N PRO A 485 -29.81 22.08 21.42
CA PRO A 485 -28.67 22.91 21.77
C PRO A 485 -27.38 22.09 21.82
N PHE A 486 -26.29 22.62 21.25
CA PHE A 486 -24.99 21.94 21.30
C PHE A 486 -24.50 21.65 22.71
N GLN A 487 -24.80 22.53 23.67
CA GLN A 487 -24.46 22.30 25.06
C GLN A 487 -25.24 21.11 25.63
N PHE A 488 -26.54 21.02 25.34
CA PHE A 488 -27.38 19.91 25.77
C PHE A 488 -26.89 18.59 25.18
N GLY A 489 -26.66 18.54 23.86
CA GLY A 489 -26.13 17.36 23.19
C GLY A 489 -24.78 16.92 23.76
N TYR A 490 -23.89 17.86 24.08
CA TYR A 490 -22.60 17.53 24.70
C TYR A 490 -22.75 16.99 26.13
N ASP A 491 -23.62 17.57 26.95
CA ASP A 491 -23.86 17.11 28.31
C ASP A 491 -24.50 15.71 28.31
N HIS A 492 -25.44 15.47 27.40
CA HIS A 492 -26.03 14.15 27.16
C HIS A 492 -25.00 13.13 26.69
N PHE A 493 -24.15 13.49 25.71
CA PHE A 493 -23.08 12.62 25.23
C PHE A 493 -22.11 12.25 26.35
N ARG A 494 -21.78 13.19 27.24
CA ARG A 494 -20.95 12.91 28.43
C ARG A 494 -21.63 11.94 29.39
N ALA A 495 -22.93 12.08 29.63
CA ALA A 495 -23.69 11.15 30.47
C ALA A 495 -23.76 9.75 29.84
N PHE A 496 -24.01 9.67 28.52
CA PHE A 496 -23.94 8.44 27.74
C PHE A 496 -22.59 7.74 27.86
N MET A 497 -21.49 8.48 27.65
CA MET A 497 -20.13 7.97 27.82
C MET A 497 -19.89 7.46 29.24
N ALA A 498 -20.33 8.19 30.27
CA ALA A 498 -20.16 7.78 31.66
C ALA A 498 -20.93 6.49 32.00
N LYS A 499 -22.12 6.30 31.41
CA LYS A 499 -22.97 5.12 31.61
C LYS A 499 -22.45 3.88 30.87
N ASN A 500 -22.03 4.05 29.62
CA ASN A 500 -21.71 2.93 28.72
C ASN A 500 -20.20 2.67 28.55
N MET A 501 -19.37 3.67 28.82
CA MET A 501 -17.91 3.63 28.60
C MET A 501 -17.16 4.33 29.76
N PRO A 502 -17.34 3.91 31.02
CA PRO A 502 -16.94 4.67 32.22
C PRO A 502 -15.43 4.95 32.32
N HIS A 503 -14.59 4.18 31.61
CA HIS A 503 -13.14 4.36 31.59
C HIS A 503 -12.63 5.20 30.41
N SER A 504 -13.50 5.56 29.46
CA SER A 504 -13.16 6.38 28.29
C SER A 504 -13.42 7.86 28.55
N LYS A 505 -12.50 8.72 28.11
CA LYS A 505 -12.67 10.17 28.22
C LYS A 505 -13.46 10.71 27.03
N PRO A 506 -14.48 11.56 27.25
CA PRO A 506 -15.19 12.23 26.16
C PRO A 506 -14.26 13.21 25.44
N ILE A 507 -14.47 13.37 24.13
CA ILE A 507 -13.83 14.44 23.35
C ILE A 507 -14.22 15.81 23.89
N GLY A 508 -13.39 16.84 23.68
CA GLY A 508 -13.71 18.20 24.11
C GLY A 508 -14.91 18.78 23.35
N ARG A 509 -15.69 19.64 24.02
CA ARG A 509 -16.95 20.23 23.51
C ARG A 509 -16.87 20.80 22.09
N ASN A 510 -15.84 21.58 21.76
CA ASN A 510 -15.76 22.18 20.41
C ASN A 510 -15.53 21.11 19.34
N LYS A 511 -14.68 20.11 19.62
CA LYS A 511 -14.48 18.96 18.73
C LYS A 511 -15.75 18.12 18.60
N PHE A 512 -16.51 17.94 19.69
CA PHE A 512 -17.83 17.31 19.65
C PHE A 512 -18.77 18.04 18.69
N ILE A 513 -18.87 19.37 18.79
CA ILE A 513 -19.73 20.17 17.90
C ILE A 513 -19.30 20.01 16.45
N ASP A 514 -18.01 20.16 16.18
CA ASP A 514 -17.47 20.07 14.82
C ASP A 514 -17.75 18.68 14.20
N SER A 515 -17.47 17.61 14.95
CA SER A 515 -17.71 16.24 14.49
C SER A 515 -19.19 15.87 14.40
N LEU A 516 -20.05 16.41 15.27
CA LEU A 516 -21.49 16.19 15.20
C LEU A 516 -22.10 16.87 13.96
N VAL A 517 -21.69 18.12 13.68
CA VAL A 517 -22.14 18.83 12.49
C VAL A 517 -21.67 18.11 11.22
N GLU A 518 -20.40 17.67 11.16
CA GLU A 518 -19.90 16.86 10.05
C GLU A 518 -20.69 15.55 9.86
N LEU A 519 -21.06 14.89 10.96
CA LEU A 519 -21.87 13.67 10.92
C LEU A 519 -23.29 13.92 10.39
N VAL A 520 -23.92 15.02 10.80
CA VAL A 520 -25.27 15.41 10.36
C VAL A 520 -25.26 15.87 8.90
N ASP A 521 -24.27 16.67 8.50
CA ASP A 521 -24.16 17.19 7.13
C ASP A 521 -23.79 16.08 6.12
N GLY A 522 -23.09 15.04 6.58
CA GLY A 522 -22.74 13.87 5.77
C GLY A 522 -23.87 12.87 5.58
N ASP A 523 -24.98 13.01 6.31
CA ASP A 523 -26.18 12.19 6.19
C ASP A 523 -27.28 12.97 5.47
N GLU A 524 -27.43 12.74 4.16
CA GLU A 524 -28.45 13.40 3.33
C GLU A 524 -29.88 13.07 3.81
N THR A 525 -30.06 11.97 4.54
CA THR A 525 -31.34 11.54 5.10
C THR A 525 -31.60 12.12 6.49
N SER A 526 -30.66 12.90 7.05
CA SER A 526 -30.76 13.40 8.40
C SER A 526 -31.94 14.36 8.57
N GLN A 527 -32.80 14.07 9.54
CA GLN A 527 -33.86 15.00 9.98
C GLN A 527 -33.30 16.25 10.66
N TRP A 528 -32.00 16.29 10.95
CA TRP A 528 -31.32 17.41 11.57
C TRP A 528 -30.45 18.14 10.55
N TYR A 529 -30.18 19.43 10.77
CA TYR A 529 -29.26 20.21 9.94
C TYR A 529 -28.60 21.35 10.71
N CYS A 530 -27.47 21.85 10.21
CA CYS A 530 -26.77 23.01 10.76
C CYS A 530 -26.08 23.85 9.66
N GLU A 531 -26.70 24.95 9.23
CA GLU A 531 -26.09 25.85 8.23
C GLU A 531 -24.87 26.61 8.78
N ASP A 532 -24.98 27.11 10.01
CA ASP A 532 -23.91 27.83 10.70
C ASP A 532 -23.93 27.49 12.19
N LYS A 533 -22.93 26.77 12.66
CA LYS A 533 -22.75 26.41 14.09
C LYS A 533 -22.61 27.63 15.02
N SER A 534 -22.36 28.82 14.48
CA SER A 534 -22.26 30.08 15.21
C SER A 534 -23.63 30.78 15.40
N ALA A 535 -24.62 30.42 14.58
CA ALA A 535 -25.95 31.01 14.53
C ALA A 535 -26.71 30.85 15.85
N LYS A 536 -27.47 31.88 16.20
CA LYS A 536 -28.24 31.96 17.46
C LYS A 536 -29.72 31.82 17.16
N HIS A 537 -30.34 30.74 17.62
CA HIS A 537 -31.76 30.46 17.45
C HIS A 537 -32.53 30.78 18.73
N ARG A 538 -33.72 31.38 18.59
CA ARG A 538 -34.65 31.53 19.72
C ARG A 538 -35.36 30.19 19.95
N PRO A 539 -35.50 29.71 21.20
CA PRO A 539 -36.13 28.42 21.47
C PRO A 539 -37.60 28.37 21.05
N GLY A 540 -38.38 29.43 21.29
CA GLY A 540 -39.79 29.50 20.84
C GLY A 540 -40.58 28.26 21.24
N SER A 541 -41.37 27.70 20.29
CA SER A 541 -42.07 26.42 20.46
C SER A 541 -41.19 25.18 20.36
N ARG A 542 -39.95 25.31 19.88
CA ARG A 542 -39.04 24.20 19.54
C ARG A 542 -38.45 23.46 20.74
N MET A 543 -38.56 24.03 21.94
CA MET A 543 -38.03 23.46 23.20
C MET A 543 -39.07 23.48 24.35
N VAL A 544 -40.36 23.49 24.03
CA VAL A 544 -41.43 23.57 25.06
C VAL A 544 -41.84 22.20 25.57
N ARG A 545 -41.74 21.17 24.72
CA ARG A 545 -42.10 19.80 25.08
C ARG A 545 -41.11 19.25 26.12
N PRO A 546 -41.57 18.39 27.06
CA PRO A 546 -40.66 17.67 27.94
C PRO A 546 -39.66 16.83 27.13
N GLU A 547 -38.38 16.97 27.42
CA GLU A 547 -37.28 16.21 26.81
C GLU A 547 -36.91 15.07 27.76
N THR A 548 -37.40 13.87 27.47
CA THR A 548 -37.33 12.70 28.36
C THR A 548 -35.89 12.32 28.70
N GLN A 549 -34.98 12.57 27.76
CA GLN A 549 -33.55 12.34 27.91
C GLN A 549 -32.92 13.11 29.08
N ILE A 550 -33.52 14.24 29.52
CA ILE A 550 -33.08 14.97 30.72
C ILE A 550 -33.17 14.10 31.98
N PHE A 551 -34.30 13.38 32.13
CA PHE A 551 -34.53 12.52 33.28
C PHE A 551 -33.74 11.21 33.15
N GLU A 552 -33.76 10.57 31.97
CA GLU A 552 -33.13 9.26 31.74
C GLU A 552 -31.61 9.27 31.94
N PHE A 553 -30.95 10.38 31.60
CA PHE A 553 -29.50 10.55 31.75
C PHE A 553 -29.10 11.46 32.92
N ASP A 554 -30.04 11.81 33.79
CA ASP A 554 -29.79 12.59 35.00
C ASP A 554 -29.11 13.96 34.75
N LEU A 555 -29.54 14.69 33.71
CA LEU A 555 -28.89 15.92 33.25
C LEU A 555 -29.18 17.13 34.18
N GLU A 556 -28.46 17.24 35.30
CA GLU A 556 -28.73 18.18 36.40
C GLU A 556 -28.88 19.65 36.00
N ASP A 557 -28.04 20.13 35.08
CA ASP A 557 -28.08 21.51 34.57
C ASP A 557 -29.33 21.81 33.72
N TRP A 558 -30.01 20.76 33.24
CA TRP A 558 -31.16 20.84 32.36
C TRP A 558 -32.49 20.49 33.04
N LYS A 559 -32.45 19.85 34.23
CA LYS A 559 -33.64 19.53 35.02
C LYS A 559 -34.39 20.77 35.48
N ASN A 560 -35.71 20.64 35.61
CA ASN A 560 -36.52 21.63 36.32
C ASN A 560 -36.32 21.51 37.84
N PRO A 561 -35.65 22.49 38.51
CA PRO A 561 -35.41 22.40 39.95
C PRO A 561 -36.70 22.57 40.77
N LYS A 562 -37.79 23.03 40.14
CA LYS A 562 -39.10 23.24 40.78
C LYS A 562 -40.02 22.03 40.66
N ALA A 563 -39.54 20.91 40.10
CA ALA A 563 -40.30 19.67 40.01
C ALA A 563 -40.11 18.81 41.27
N SER A 564 -41.16 18.12 41.70
CA SER A 564 -41.08 17.12 42.76
C SER A 564 -40.35 15.86 42.28
N LYS A 565 -39.66 15.14 43.18
CA LYS A 565 -38.81 13.97 42.86
C LYS A 565 -39.50 12.83 42.09
N GLY A 566 -40.83 12.76 42.06
CA GLY A 566 -41.60 11.75 41.31
C GLY A 566 -42.29 12.27 40.05
N ASP A 567 -42.19 13.57 39.74
CA ASP A 567 -42.85 14.17 38.57
C ASP A 567 -41.90 14.18 37.37
N VAL A 568 -41.74 13.01 36.75
CA VAL A 568 -40.79 12.76 35.64
C VAL A 568 -41.01 13.73 34.47
N VAL A 569 -42.28 14.00 34.14
CA VAL A 569 -42.65 14.91 33.05
C VAL A 569 -42.18 16.33 33.35
N ARG A 570 -42.42 16.83 34.57
CA ARG A 570 -42.00 18.18 34.95
C ARG A 570 -40.49 18.28 35.14
N ILE A 571 -39.82 17.24 35.65
CA ILE A 571 -38.34 17.19 35.74
C ILE A 571 -37.72 17.37 34.35
N SER A 572 -38.33 16.78 33.33
CA SER A 572 -37.89 16.79 31.93
C SER A 572 -38.18 18.12 31.19
N THR A 573 -38.51 19.21 31.91
CA THR A 573 -38.73 20.54 31.31
C THR A 573 -37.66 21.53 31.74
N ILE A 574 -37.42 22.57 30.95
CA ILE A 574 -36.56 23.69 31.38
C ILE A 574 -37.42 24.73 32.10
N SER A 575 -37.04 25.12 33.32
CA SER A 575 -37.72 26.20 34.03
C SER A 575 -37.49 27.55 33.32
N GLY A 576 -38.48 28.44 33.33
CA GLY A 576 -38.38 29.73 32.62
C GLY A 576 -37.19 30.61 33.06
N ASP A 577 -36.72 30.46 34.30
CA ASP A 577 -35.53 31.11 34.84
C ASP A 577 -34.20 30.53 34.33
N ARG A 578 -34.19 29.28 33.82
CA ARG A 578 -33.04 28.60 33.22
C ARG A 578 -33.06 28.64 31.68
N LEU A 579 -34.21 28.95 31.07
CA LEU A 579 -34.36 29.05 29.63
C LEU A 579 -33.59 30.27 29.08
N LYS A 580 -32.60 30.02 28.23
CA LYS A 580 -31.80 31.09 27.60
C LYS A 580 -32.57 31.74 26.46
N ALA A 581 -32.35 33.04 26.25
CA ALA A 581 -32.96 33.77 25.14
C ALA A 581 -32.57 33.20 23.76
N HIS A 582 -31.36 32.64 23.65
CA HIS A 582 -30.83 32.07 22.43
C HIS A 582 -29.98 30.83 22.71
N TYR A 583 -30.03 29.86 21.80
CA TYR A 583 -29.18 28.68 21.75
C TYR A 583 -28.48 28.56 20.41
N ARG A 584 -27.33 27.89 20.42
CA ARG A 584 -26.65 27.38 19.22
C ARG A 584 -26.87 25.87 19.20
N GLY A 585 -27.18 25.28 18.05
CA GLY A 585 -27.53 23.87 18.00
C GLY A 585 -28.00 23.43 16.62
N LEU A 586 -28.37 22.16 16.54
CA LEU A 586 -29.01 21.57 15.36
C LEU A 586 -30.48 21.96 15.31
N LEU A 587 -31.03 22.14 14.12
CA LEU A 587 -32.46 22.34 13.88
C LEU A 587 -33.04 21.10 13.22
N ARG A 588 -34.29 20.75 13.55
CA ARG A 588 -35.03 19.71 12.84
C ARG A 588 -35.60 20.28 11.54
N ARG A 589 -35.47 19.55 10.44
CA ARG A 589 -36.09 19.87 9.14
C ARG A 589 -37.62 19.81 9.29
N SER A 590 -38.33 20.69 8.58
CA SER A 590 -39.79 20.59 8.56
C SER A 590 -40.22 19.37 7.72
N VAL A 591 -41.34 18.73 8.07
CA VAL A 591 -41.86 17.52 7.38
C VAL A 591 -42.04 17.73 5.86
N ASN A 592 -42.19 18.98 5.41
CA ASN A 592 -42.35 19.34 4.00
C ASN A 592 -41.04 19.51 3.22
N GLU A 593 -39.88 19.41 3.90
CA GLU A 593 -38.53 19.56 3.31
C GLU A 593 -37.78 18.22 3.20
N ILE A 594 -38.46 17.11 3.53
CA ILE A 594 -37.94 15.74 3.39
C ILE A 594 -38.39 15.20 2.02
N PRO A 595 -37.49 14.65 1.17
CA PRO A 595 -37.86 14.10 -0.14
C PRO A 595 -38.98 13.04 -0.03
N SER A 596 -39.99 13.09 -0.91
CA SER A 596 -41.24 12.33 -0.78
C SER A 596 -41.11 10.80 -0.86
N GLU A 597 -39.94 10.27 -1.22
CA GLU A 597 -39.66 8.82 -1.20
C GLU A 597 -39.39 8.29 0.23
N MET A 598 -39.29 9.16 1.24
CA MET A 598 -38.86 8.80 2.61
C MET A 598 -39.98 8.70 3.66
N ALA A 599 -41.25 8.82 3.28
CA ALA A 599 -42.37 8.81 4.24
C ALA A 599 -42.81 7.40 4.70
N ASP A 600 -42.39 6.33 4.00
CA ASP A 600 -42.93 4.97 4.20
C ASP A 600 -42.09 4.05 5.12
N LEU A 601 -40.92 4.50 5.63
CA LEU A 601 -40.06 3.68 6.49
C LEU A 601 -40.21 3.96 8.00
N SER A 602 -41.08 4.88 8.41
CA SER A 602 -41.27 5.23 9.83
C SER A 602 -42.27 4.34 10.58
N ASP A 603 -42.89 3.36 9.91
CA ASP A 603 -43.98 2.54 10.48
C ASP A 603 -43.63 1.04 10.64
N GLU A 604 -42.36 0.64 10.55
CA GLU A 604 -41.99 -0.73 10.97
C GLU A 604 -41.87 -0.84 12.50
N PRO A 605 -42.50 -1.85 13.13
CA PRO A 605 -42.43 -2.02 14.57
C PRO A 605 -41.01 -2.40 15.00
N THR A 606 -40.49 -1.69 15.99
CA THR A 606 -39.22 -1.96 16.66
C THR A 606 -39.08 -3.44 17.08
N PRO A 607 -37.92 -4.09 16.88
CA PRO A 607 -37.69 -5.43 17.41
C PRO A 607 -37.71 -5.37 18.94
N ALA A 608 -38.36 -6.36 19.57
CA ALA A 608 -38.44 -6.48 21.02
C ALA A 608 -37.04 -6.49 21.67
N SER A 609 -36.90 -5.75 22.78
CA SER A 609 -35.66 -5.60 23.54
C SER A 609 -35.05 -6.96 23.95
N PRO A 610 -33.71 -7.11 24.00
CA PRO A 610 -33.06 -8.31 24.48
C PRO A 610 -33.31 -8.53 25.99
N PRO A 611 -33.37 -9.79 26.48
CA PRO A 611 -33.75 -10.10 27.84
C PRO A 611 -32.56 -10.00 28.79
N TRP A 612 -32.21 -8.79 29.23
CA TRP A 612 -31.37 -8.64 30.42
C TRP A 612 -31.75 -7.38 31.20
N ALA A 613 -32.90 -7.39 31.86
CA ALA A 613 -33.13 -6.53 33.02
C ALA A 613 -34.38 -6.98 33.77
N SER A 614 -34.23 -7.93 34.68
CA SER A 614 -35.15 -8.11 35.81
C SER A 614 -34.46 -8.88 36.92
N PRO A 615 -34.29 -8.27 38.10
CA PRO A 615 -34.36 -9.00 39.36
C PRO A 615 -35.74 -8.74 39.96
N SER A 616 -36.62 -9.74 39.84
CA SER A 616 -37.88 -9.79 40.57
C SER A 616 -37.62 -10.02 42.07
N ALA A 617 -38.37 -9.29 42.91
CA ALA A 617 -38.48 -9.54 44.34
C ALA A 617 -38.93 -10.99 44.61
N GLY A 618 -38.34 -11.62 45.63
CA GLY A 618 -38.71 -12.95 46.11
C GLY A 618 -38.48 -13.08 47.61
N ASP A 619 -39.55 -13.47 48.30
CA ASP A 619 -39.67 -13.68 49.75
C ASP A 619 -38.67 -14.69 50.33
N GLY A 620 -38.38 -14.52 51.62
CA GLY A 620 -37.39 -15.31 52.36
C GLY A 620 -37.82 -16.71 52.75
N VAL A 621 -36.82 -17.59 52.90
CA VAL A 621 -36.84 -18.76 53.79
C VAL A 621 -35.41 -19.02 54.32
N HIS A 622 -35.34 -19.37 55.61
CA HIS A 622 -34.18 -19.74 56.44
C HIS A 622 -33.11 -20.67 55.81
N PRO A 623 -31.84 -20.59 56.27
CA PRO A 623 -30.83 -21.63 56.04
C PRO A 623 -30.65 -22.56 57.25
N ASP A 624 -30.38 -23.84 57.00
CA ASP A 624 -29.57 -24.69 57.89
C ASP A 624 -29.06 -25.94 57.13
N PRO A 625 -28.04 -26.69 57.64
CA PRO A 625 -26.79 -26.98 56.92
C PRO A 625 -26.47 -28.50 56.90
N PHE A 626 -25.18 -28.88 56.78
CA PHE A 626 -24.58 -30.25 56.76
C PHE A 626 -24.54 -30.91 55.36
N VAL A 627 -23.54 -31.67 54.89
CA VAL A 627 -22.28 -32.30 55.39
C VAL A 627 -21.44 -32.73 54.18
N GLY A 628 -20.11 -32.55 54.24
CA GLY A 628 -19.15 -33.68 54.17
C GLY A 628 -18.60 -33.86 52.74
N ASP A 629 -17.35 -34.20 52.48
CA ASP A 629 -16.31 -34.73 53.34
C ASP A 629 -14.92 -34.29 52.86
N THR A 630 -14.07 -34.16 53.86
CA THR A 630 -12.60 -34.08 53.90
C THR A 630 -11.93 -35.26 53.20
N ILE A 631 -10.69 -35.08 52.71
CA ILE A 631 -9.46 -35.89 52.95
C ILE A 631 -8.41 -35.51 51.87
N VAL A 632 -7.37 -34.71 52.23
CA VAL A 632 -5.98 -35.13 52.62
C VAL A 632 -5.17 -35.52 51.37
N ALA A 633 -3.94 -35.11 51.09
CA ALA A 633 -2.88 -34.34 51.77
C ALA A 633 -1.73 -34.13 50.74
N PRO A 634 -0.65 -33.39 51.08
CA PRO A 634 0.20 -32.65 50.16
C PRO A 634 1.53 -33.36 49.86
N LEU A 635 2.30 -32.82 48.92
CA LEU A 635 3.74 -32.98 48.87
C LEU A 635 4.40 -31.61 48.60
N THR A 636 5.14 -31.16 49.61
CA THR A 636 6.30 -30.25 49.61
C THR A 636 7.40 -30.83 48.68
N GLU A 637 8.37 -30.11 48.12
CA GLU A 637 9.42 -29.24 48.68
C GLU A 637 10.26 -28.76 47.44
N GLU A 638 10.49 -27.46 47.22
CA GLU A 638 11.74 -26.71 47.50
C GLU A 638 12.65 -26.45 46.25
N PRO A 639 13.68 -25.57 46.28
CA PRO A 639 13.73 -24.37 45.43
C PRO A 639 15.00 -24.21 44.54
N GLU A 640 15.00 -23.11 43.77
CA GLU A 640 16.10 -22.35 43.13
C GLU A 640 17.42 -23.02 42.71
N ALA A 641 17.73 -22.93 41.41
CA ALA A 641 19.00 -22.43 40.86
C ALA A 641 18.80 -21.84 39.46
#